data_AF-A0A1Y2AKB3-F1
#
_entry.id   AF-A0A1Y2AKB3-F1
#
_cell.length_a   1.000
_cell.length_b   1.000
_cell.length_c   1.000
_cell.angle_alpha   90.00
_cell.angle_beta   90.00
_cell.angle_gamma   90.00
#
_symmetry.space_group_name_H-M   'P 1'
#
loop_
_entity.id
_entity.type
_entity.pdbx_description
1 polymer ?
#
loop_
_entity_poly.entity_id
_entity_poly.type
_entity_poly.pdbx_seq_one_letter_code
_entity_poly.pdbx_strand_id
1 'polypeptide(L)'
;MKKIRKINNVYFLLLSFSYILNVFSKEFFIRNNNEFINLKEIIVENQNFNELILNFVDEYYDMTNINDYSVEINVDTNIIFNGNKNGTVFDYNYKCRGSFNLLFNGIKNEIIKFNDIIFKNFNHIVRDNVHAIAINGNNNHFRVEFNNCTFQNNNYLISISSMSNLSLNSKPNILLNKLIIPYIESTTFSNCKTSYGYLFDIISHNKIDDIKIRNSTFTNTSTIFTGRDSGIYVSDSGFFNITTKNTLPAITNLKYSSLKFENTEIYNMNISHNLFNEESSYILNNVKFKNIKSNSKGVLFFQYNNVDLINITIENISCNGDSGETSFILFDSGEEYKSLLIENLNAKSVQSNGSFIKIKGDTNEILIKNSNFSEIVSFGSIIENKSKKTKQTIYNTNIHKSSNNNKLVCGNIHFINDVEVLIENSNFINNSNEGNGGICINNASNIKLNLTSNIFKNNKAANGGGIYLGDNKNSLEENRNVIFIKNNTFLNNYANNFGGAVYFKLLNNYNTTIIDNNVISNAADISGGGMYSVNNQFKNDFILKNNNNFLNNTVNSYKSDYTSKPYSIGLNENYINQRNFNIITGDYLSIGFNLYDIYDKVIEDITEYYSSISLKLLLEPLNYNEFYFNVNDNFNSYYHLLGNICSFSNGTCEFKNFRIYANPAVYNLKLSIENYYEILKFKFDNITINVQACEKNQINMYDKNGVLYCEEPICSTECNNITATCIPGEIKDINDPRNNICKCLPGYEGTKCEKRIFDNLRLDIIIFRIFNII
;
A
#
# COMPACT_ATOMS: atom_id res chain seq x y z
N MET A 1 54.50 28.40 -68.84
CA MET A 1 53.62 27.60 -67.94
C MET A 1 52.70 28.39 -66.99
N LYS A 2 52.96 29.65 -66.59
CA LYS A 2 52.05 30.41 -65.70
C LYS A 2 50.75 30.93 -66.36
N LYS A 3 50.67 31.01 -67.69
CA LYS A 3 49.49 31.54 -68.42
C LYS A 3 48.34 30.53 -68.59
N ILE A 4 48.64 29.22 -68.62
CA ILE A 4 47.64 28.15 -68.80
C ILE A 4 46.89 27.86 -67.48
N ARG A 5 47.52 28.10 -66.32
CA ARG A 5 46.90 27.90 -65.00
C ARG A 5 45.79 28.91 -64.66
N LYS A 6 45.83 30.13 -65.22
CA LYS A 6 44.77 31.14 -65.04
C LYS A 6 43.51 30.84 -65.86
N ILE A 7 43.66 30.25 -67.04
CA ILE A 7 42.52 29.92 -67.91
C ILE A 7 41.75 28.71 -67.35
N ASN A 8 42.46 27.69 -66.83
CA ASN A 8 41.79 26.57 -66.16
C ASN A 8 41.05 26.99 -64.90
N ASN A 9 41.55 27.94 -64.11
CA ASN A 9 40.82 28.42 -62.93
C ASN A 9 39.57 29.21 -63.30
N VAL A 10 39.57 29.98 -64.40
CA VAL A 10 38.36 30.67 -64.89
C VAL A 10 37.35 29.69 -65.47
N TYR A 11 37.81 28.66 -66.19
CA TYR A 11 36.94 27.60 -66.70
C TYR A 11 36.34 26.76 -65.57
N PHE A 12 37.11 26.46 -64.51
CA PHE A 12 36.61 25.82 -63.30
C PHE A 12 35.65 26.72 -62.52
N LEU A 13 35.87 28.05 -62.51
CA LEU A 13 34.97 29.02 -61.90
C LEU A 13 33.65 29.14 -62.66
N LEU A 14 33.70 29.13 -63.99
CA LEU A 14 32.52 29.13 -64.86
C LEU A 14 31.76 27.80 -64.82
N LEU A 15 32.46 26.66 -64.75
CA LEU A 15 31.85 25.34 -64.50
C LEU A 15 31.26 25.25 -63.10
N SER A 16 31.90 25.85 -62.09
CA SER A 16 31.33 25.93 -60.74
C SER A 16 30.15 26.91 -60.68
N PHE A 17 30.11 27.97 -61.50
CA PHE A 17 28.96 28.85 -61.64
C PHE A 17 27.80 28.19 -62.42
N SER A 18 28.08 27.32 -63.39
CA SER A 18 27.04 26.49 -64.02
C SER A 18 26.55 25.35 -63.12
N TYR A 19 27.35 24.99 -62.10
CA TYR A 19 26.98 24.06 -61.02
C TYR A 19 26.38 24.75 -59.79
N ILE A 20 26.30 26.09 -59.76
CA ILE A 20 25.33 26.77 -58.91
C ILE A 20 23.99 26.42 -59.54
N LEU A 21 23.42 25.31 -59.06
CA LEU A 21 22.03 24.95 -59.23
C LEU A 21 21.22 26.20 -58.88
N ASN A 22 20.81 26.96 -59.90
CA ASN A 22 19.77 27.96 -59.71
C ASN A 22 18.56 27.16 -59.27
N VAL A 23 18.31 27.18 -57.97
CA VAL A 23 17.05 26.74 -57.39
C VAL A 23 16.04 27.77 -57.87
N PHE A 24 15.47 27.53 -59.04
CA PHE A 24 14.41 28.38 -59.55
C PHE A 24 13.17 28.09 -58.70
N SER A 25 12.88 29.01 -57.76
CA SER A 25 11.56 29.11 -57.14
C SER A 25 10.69 30.03 -58.00
N LYS A 26 9.41 29.71 -58.13
CA LYS A 26 8.41 30.57 -58.77
C LYS A 26 7.48 31.11 -57.71
N GLU A 27 7.30 32.42 -57.67
CA GLU A 27 6.54 33.11 -56.62
C GLU A 27 5.31 33.83 -57.20
N PHE A 28 4.18 33.70 -56.51
CA PHE A 28 2.92 34.40 -56.81
C PHE A 28 2.43 35.16 -55.59
N PHE A 29 1.81 36.31 -55.82
CA PHE A 29 1.09 37.07 -54.80
C PHE A 29 -0.40 36.94 -55.09
N ILE A 30 -1.11 36.17 -54.28
CA ILE A 30 -2.53 35.87 -54.45
C ILE A 30 -3.33 36.93 -53.71
N ARG A 31 -4.17 37.70 -54.41
CA ARG A 31 -5.13 38.62 -53.80
C ARG A 31 -6.54 38.01 -53.76
N ASN A 32 -7.38 38.46 -52.84
CA ASN A 32 -8.78 38.03 -52.68
C ASN A 32 -9.66 38.66 -53.79
N ASN A 33 -9.37 38.28 -55.03
CA ASN A 33 -10.04 38.68 -56.25
C ASN A 33 -10.08 37.47 -57.21
N ASN A 34 -10.12 37.71 -58.52
CA ASN A 34 -10.11 36.66 -59.54
C ASN A 34 -8.91 35.69 -59.43
N GLU A 35 -7.76 36.12 -58.89
CA GLU A 35 -6.59 35.26 -58.68
C GLU A 35 -6.91 34.14 -57.69
N PHE A 36 -7.52 34.47 -56.55
CA PHE A 36 -7.93 33.49 -55.55
C PHE A 36 -9.06 32.58 -56.06
N ILE A 37 -10.00 33.13 -56.83
CA ILE A 37 -11.10 32.35 -57.42
C ILE A 37 -10.57 31.22 -58.32
N ASN A 38 -9.46 31.48 -59.03
CA ASN A 38 -8.80 30.54 -59.95
C ASN A 38 -7.54 29.88 -59.35
N LEU A 39 -7.45 29.76 -58.02
CA LEU A 39 -6.26 29.24 -57.32
C LEU A 39 -5.79 27.88 -57.85
N LYS A 40 -6.72 26.99 -58.22
CA LYS A 40 -6.40 25.66 -58.78
C LYS A 40 -5.57 25.76 -60.06
N GLU A 41 -6.01 26.58 -61.01
CA GLU A 41 -5.33 26.78 -62.30
C GLU A 41 -3.93 27.35 -62.09
N ILE A 42 -3.80 28.36 -61.21
CA ILE A 42 -2.51 28.95 -60.85
C ILE A 42 -1.54 27.89 -60.30
N ILE A 43 -2.00 26.96 -59.46
CA ILE A 43 -1.12 25.94 -58.91
C ILE A 43 -0.74 24.93 -59.98
N VAL A 44 -1.72 24.34 -60.68
CA VAL A 44 -1.50 23.25 -61.64
C VAL A 44 -0.58 23.67 -62.79
N GLU A 45 -0.72 24.88 -63.32
CA GLU A 45 0.06 25.35 -64.48
C GLU A 45 1.52 25.73 -64.14
N ASN A 46 1.87 25.83 -62.85
CA ASN A 46 3.11 26.47 -62.42
C ASN A 46 4.08 25.58 -61.63
N GLN A 47 3.89 24.25 -61.67
CA GLN A 47 4.75 23.28 -60.98
C GLN A 47 6.03 22.86 -61.75
N ASN A 48 6.39 23.56 -62.83
CA ASN A 48 7.56 23.25 -63.67
C ASN A 48 8.92 23.66 -63.05
N PHE A 49 8.91 24.13 -61.81
CA PHE A 49 10.07 24.68 -61.08
C PHE A 49 10.43 23.78 -59.89
N ASN A 50 11.56 24.03 -59.22
CA ASN A 50 11.94 23.25 -58.03
C ASN A 50 11.06 23.57 -56.81
N GLU A 51 10.47 24.76 -56.79
CA GLU A 51 9.62 25.24 -55.70
C GLU A 51 8.62 26.26 -56.25
N LEU A 52 7.37 26.18 -55.79
CA LEU A 52 6.28 27.10 -56.05
C LEU A 52 5.88 27.78 -54.74
N ILE A 53 5.94 29.09 -54.67
CA ILE A 53 5.61 29.89 -53.50
C ILE A 53 4.36 30.73 -53.80
N LEU A 54 3.34 30.62 -52.96
CA LEU A 54 2.05 31.30 -53.05
C LEU A 54 1.89 32.19 -51.82
N ASN A 55 2.08 33.50 -51.98
CA ASN A 55 1.92 34.48 -50.90
C ASN A 55 0.51 35.07 -50.91
N PHE A 56 -0.28 34.75 -49.89
CA PHE A 56 -1.60 35.30 -49.64
C PHE A 56 -1.47 36.62 -48.87
N VAL A 57 -1.48 37.73 -49.61
CA VAL A 57 -1.14 39.06 -49.07
C VAL A 57 -2.26 39.72 -48.28
N ASP A 58 -3.51 39.29 -48.48
CA ASP A 58 -4.67 39.86 -47.78
C ASP A 58 -4.89 39.15 -46.43
N GLU A 59 -5.60 39.81 -45.51
CA GLU A 59 -5.88 39.26 -44.17
C GLU A 59 -6.96 38.17 -44.19
N TYR A 60 -7.81 38.15 -45.22
CA TYR A 60 -9.00 37.33 -45.24
C TYR A 60 -9.35 36.83 -46.65
N TYR A 61 -9.63 35.54 -46.74
CA TYR A 61 -10.09 34.82 -47.92
C TYR A 61 -11.31 33.98 -47.56
N ASP A 62 -12.41 34.19 -48.29
CA ASP A 62 -13.62 33.38 -48.19
C ASP A 62 -13.48 32.17 -49.11
N MET A 63 -13.20 31.01 -48.54
CA MET A 63 -12.96 29.76 -49.28
C MET A 63 -14.19 29.35 -50.12
N THR A 64 -15.37 29.88 -49.82
CA THR A 64 -16.60 29.60 -50.58
C THR A 64 -16.67 30.34 -51.92
N ASN A 65 -15.78 31.30 -52.15
CA ASN A 65 -15.64 32.02 -53.43
C ASN A 65 -14.80 31.25 -54.47
N ILE A 66 -14.04 30.23 -54.06
CA ILE A 66 -13.30 29.39 -55.02
C ILE A 66 -14.29 28.70 -55.95
N ASN A 67 -14.03 28.74 -57.26
CA ASN A 67 -14.94 28.16 -58.26
C ASN A 67 -15.14 26.66 -58.08
N ASP A 68 -14.10 25.94 -57.68
CA ASP A 68 -14.16 24.52 -57.41
C ASP A 68 -14.72 24.19 -56.01
N TYR A 69 -15.41 23.04 -55.92
CA TYR A 69 -15.71 22.43 -54.62
C TYR A 69 -14.43 22.01 -53.90
N SER A 70 -13.43 21.53 -54.65
CA SER A 70 -12.12 21.13 -54.16
C SER A 70 -11.01 21.57 -55.11
N VAL A 71 -9.98 22.21 -54.55
CA VAL A 71 -8.71 22.57 -55.20
C VAL A 71 -7.86 21.30 -55.30
N GLU A 72 -8.11 20.51 -56.34
CA GLU A 72 -7.36 19.28 -56.63
C GLU A 72 -6.01 19.60 -57.29
N ILE A 73 -4.91 19.17 -56.67
CA ILE A 73 -3.53 19.48 -57.08
C ILE A 73 -2.75 18.17 -57.15
N ASN A 74 -2.28 17.77 -58.34
CA ASN A 74 -1.22 16.75 -58.44
C ASN A 74 0.11 17.43 -58.10
N VAL A 75 0.78 16.99 -57.03
CA VAL A 75 1.97 17.64 -56.49
C VAL A 75 3.20 17.07 -57.18
N ASP A 76 3.80 17.88 -58.05
CA ASP A 76 4.99 17.54 -58.84
C ASP A 76 6.26 18.29 -58.38
N THR A 77 6.10 19.27 -57.49
CA THR A 77 7.18 20.10 -56.93
C THR A 77 6.88 20.52 -55.49
N ASN A 78 7.85 21.17 -54.83
CA ASN A 78 7.62 21.76 -53.51
C ASN A 78 6.62 22.93 -53.64
N ILE A 79 5.60 23.01 -52.79
CA ILE A 79 4.60 24.09 -52.81
C ILE A 79 4.51 24.75 -51.44
N ILE A 80 4.75 26.06 -51.35
CA ILE A 80 4.70 26.83 -50.11
C ILE A 80 3.54 27.82 -50.17
N PHE A 81 2.56 27.66 -49.30
CA PHE A 81 1.47 28.60 -49.03
C PHE A 81 1.88 29.52 -47.87
N ASN A 82 2.16 30.78 -48.13
CA ASN A 82 2.52 31.78 -47.13
C ASN A 82 1.34 32.72 -46.87
N GLY A 83 0.83 32.76 -45.65
CA GLY A 83 0.00 33.85 -45.16
C GLY A 83 0.83 35.07 -44.79
N ASN A 84 0.14 36.14 -44.39
CA ASN A 84 0.77 37.32 -43.84
C ASN A 84 1.21 37.07 -42.38
N LYS A 85 2.09 37.93 -41.85
CA LYS A 85 2.66 37.79 -40.50
C LYS A 85 1.64 37.80 -39.35
N ASN A 86 0.45 38.35 -39.57
CA ASN A 86 -0.63 38.41 -38.58
C ASN A 86 -1.54 37.18 -38.64
N GLY A 87 -1.30 36.27 -39.58
CA GLY A 87 -2.17 35.15 -39.89
C GLY A 87 -3.18 35.49 -40.97
N THR A 88 -3.07 34.85 -42.14
CA THR A 88 -4.09 34.96 -43.19
C THR A 88 -5.25 34.02 -42.91
N VAL A 89 -6.47 34.55 -42.90
CA VAL A 89 -7.68 33.76 -42.62
C VAL A 89 -8.22 33.08 -43.88
N PHE A 90 -8.30 31.76 -43.84
CA PHE A 90 -9.07 30.92 -44.75
C PHE A 90 -10.39 30.53 -44.06
N ASP A 91 -11.46 31.26 -44.37
CA ASP A 91 -12.79 31.05 -43.78
C ASP A 91 -13.67 30.20 -44.70
N TYR A 92 -14.12 29.05 -44.20
CA TYR A 92 -15.00 28.15 -44.93
C TYR A 92 -16.49 28.43 -44.68
N ASN A 93 -16.84 29.38 -43.81
CA ASN A 93 -18.21 29.81 -43.54
C ASN A 93 -19.18 28.65 -43.22
N TYR A 94 -18.70 27.64 -42.49
CA TYR A 94 -19.40 26.39 -42.16
C TYR A 94 -19.84 25.58 -43.39
N LYS A 95 -19.14 25.74 -44.52
CA LYS A 95 -19.30 24.94 -45.73
C LYS A 95 -18.04 24.10 -45.97
N CYS A 96 -18.08 23.30 -47.05
CA CYS A 96 -16.98 22.42 -47.47
C CYS A 96 -16.32 22.81 -48.80
N ARG A 97 -16.75 23.92 -49.40
CA ARG A 97 -16.22 24.45 -50.66
C ARG A 97 -14.84 25.06 -50.46
N GLY A 98 -13.98 24.96 -51.47
CA GLY A 98 -12.60 25.42 -51.40
C GLY A 98 -11.68 24.49 -50.61
N SER A 99 -12.11 23.24 -50.37
CA SER A 99 -11.23 22.23 -49.78
C SER A 99 -10.00 21.99 -50.64
N PHE A 100 -8.83 21.70 -50.08
CA PHE A 100 -7.66 21.29 -50.85
C PHE A 100 -7.65 19.77 -51.03
N ASN A 101 -7.21 19.26 -52.17
CA ASN A 101 -7.00 17.81 -52.39
C ASN A 101 -5.66 17.60 -53.11
N LEU A 102 -4.63 17.31 -52.34
CA LEU A 102 -3.23 17.24 -52.75
C LEU A 102 -2.85 15.80 -53.11
N LEU A 103 -2.49 15.51 -54.35
CA LEU A 103 -2.23 14.18 -54.90
C LEU A 103 -0.73 14.02 -55.23
N PHE A 104 0.01 13.26 -54.44
CA PHE A 104 1.44 12.97 -54.64
C PHE A 104 1.62 11.69 -55.47
N ASN A 105 1.90 11.85 -56.77
CA ASN A 105 2.15 10.73 -57.69
C ASN A 105 3.65 10.47 -57.94
N GLY A 106 4.52 11.43 -57.58
CA GLY A 106 5.95 11.42 -57.86
C GLY A 106 6.78 10.66 -56.82
N ILE A 107 7.95 10.14 -57.23
CA ILE A 107 8.91 9.37 -56.40
C ILE A 107 9.96 10.25 -55.69
N LYS A 108 9.89 11.58 -55.79
CA LYS A 108 10.90 12.48 -55.19
C LYS A 108 10.34 13.04 -53.89
N ASN A 109 11.18 13.40 -52.91
CA ASN A 109 10.74 13.93 -51.61
C ASN A 109 10.13 15.36 -51.70
N GLU A 110 8.98 15.53 -52.37
CA GLU A 110 8.34 16.84 -52.55
C GLU A 110 7.78 17.40 -51.23
N ILE A 111 7.81 18.72 -51.03
CA ILE A 111 7.44 19.38 -49.78
C ILE A 111 6.30 20.37 -50.02
N ILE A 112 5.14 20.18 -49.40
CA ILE A 112 4.14 21.23 -49.23
C ILE A 112 4.40 21.98 -47.93
N LYS A 113 4.20 23.29 -47.84
CA LYS A 113 4.24 24.03 -46.57
C LYS A 113 3.09 25.03 -46.49
N PHE A 114 2.52 25.22 -45.32
CA PHE A 114 1.56 26.25 -44.99
C PHE A 114 2.18 27.08 -43.87
N ASN A 115 2.38 28.37 -44.06
CA ASN A 115 2.97 29.25 -43.07
C ASN A 115 1.97 30.35 -42.73
N ASP A 116 1.75 30.63 -41.45
CA ASP A 116 0.96 31.78 -41.00
C ASP A 116 -0.48 31.81 -41.54
N ILE A 117 -1.18 30.66 -41.57
CA ILE A 117 -2.57 30.56 -42.05
C ILE A 117 -3.53 30.19 -40.91
N ILE A 118 -4.71 30.81 -40.89
CA ILE A 118 -5.79 30.53 -39.96
C ILE A 118 -6.92 29.82 -40.72
N PHE A 119 -7.05 28.52 -40.53
CA PHE A 119 -8.15 27.73 -41.09
C PHE A 119 -9.34 27.76 -40.12
N LYS A 120 -10.47 28.34 -40.52
CA LYS A 120 -11.63 28.45 -39.62
C LYS A 120 -12.98 28.11 -40.25
N ASN A 121 -13.88 27.67 -39.39
CA ASN A 121 -15.28 27.38 -39.70
C ASN A 121 -15.48 26.35 -40.83
N PHE A 122 -14.61 25.36 -41.00
CA PHE A 122 -14.91 24.24 -41.88
C PHE A 122 -15.91 23.31 -41.20
N ASN A 123 -17.07 23.07 -41.81
CA ASN A 123 -18.08 22.17 -41.24
C ASN A 123 -18.80 21.39 -42.34
N HIS A 124 -18.99 20.10 -42.09
CA HIS A 124 -19.68 19.19 -42.98
C HIS A 124 -20.83 18.49 -42.24
N ILE A 125 -22.07 18.88 -42.53
CA ILE A 125 -23.28 18.33 -41.87
C ILE A 125 -23.87 17.13 -42.63
N VAL A 126 -23.56 16.95 -43.94
CA VAL A 126 -24.46 16.19 -44.84
C VAL A 126 -23.86 14.92 -45.49
N ARG A 127 -22.55 14.67 -45.38
CA ARG A 127 -21.83 13.53 -46.00
C ARG A 127 -20.59 13.18 -45.19
N ASP A 128 -20.34 11.90 -45.01
CA ASP A 128 -19.09 11.43 -44.44
C ASP A 128 -17.97 11.55 -45.50
N ASN A 129 -16.73 11.82 -45.09
CA ASN A 129 -15.50 11.86 -45.92
C ASN A 129 -15.15 13.14 -46.72
N VAL A 130 -15.60 14.33 -46.32
CA VAL A 130 -15.09 15.60 -46.91
C VAL A 130 -14.25 16.34 -45.89
N HIS A 131 -13.04 16.74 -46.28
CA HIS A 131 -12.03 17.33 -45.42
C HIS A 131 -11.60 18.70 -45.95
N ALA A 132 -11.20 19.63 -45.07
CA ALA A 132 -10.71 20.94 -45.52
C ALA A 132 -9.43 20.84 -46.35
N ILE A 133 -8.54 19.90 -46.03
CA ILE A 133 -7.38 19.55 -46.87
C ILE A 133 -7.25 18.02 -46.91
N ALA A 134 -7.51 17.40 -48.05
CA ALA A 134 -7.18 16.01 -48.34
C ALA A 134 -5.76 15.92 -48.95
N ILE A 135 -4.99 14.89 -48.61
CA ILE A 135 -3.64 14.66 -49.11
C ILE A 135 -3.51 13.17 -49.45
N ASN A 136 -3.53 12.81 -50.72
CA ASN A 136 -3.35 11.43 -51.15
C ASN A 136 -2.00 11.25 -51.82
N GLY A 137 -1.37 10.11 -51.66
CA GLY A 137 -0.07 9.82 -52.26
C GLY A 137 0.06 8.35 -52.61
N ASN A 138 0.74 8.07 -53.72
CA ASN A 138 0.97 6.69 -54.17
C ASN A 138 2.29 6.11 -53.65
N ASN A 139 3.13 6.92 -53.00
CA ASN A 139 4.40 6.48 -52.45
C ASN A 139 4.93 7.39 -51.32
N ASN A 140 6.10 6.99 -50.83
CA ASN A 140 6.73 7.27 -49.56
C ASN A 140 7.58 8.55 -49.47
N HIS A 141 7.51 9.38 -50.49
CA HIS A 141 8.49 10.42 -50.73
C HIS A 141 7.81 11.77 -50.75
N PHE A 142 7.20 12.25 -49.67
CA PHE A 142 6.85 13.68 -49.65
C PHE A 142 7.08 14.27 -48.26
N ARG A 143 6.69 15.53 -48.07
CA ARG A 143 6.68 16.33 -46.83
C ARG A 143 5.56 17.33 -46.99
N VAL A 144 4.85 17.60 -45.92
CA VAL A 144 3.93 18.71 -45.84
C VAL A 144 4.52 19.44 -44.58
N GLU A 145 4.46 20.76 -44.41
CA GLU A 145 4.61 21.50 -43.14
C GLU A 145 3.47 22.48 -42.87
N PHE A 146 3.07 22.68 -41.61
CA PHE A 146 2.20 23.80 -41.24
C PHE A 146 2.94 24.66 -40.18
N ASN A 147 3.64 25.72 -40.52
CA ASN A 147 4.32 26.56 -39.53
C ASN A 147 3.38 27.66 -39.04
N ASN A 148 3.26 27.84 -37.72
CA ASN A 148 2.50 28.96 -37.16
C ASN A 148 1.04 29.08 -37.67
N CYS A 149 0.37 27.94 -37.95
CA CYS A 149 -1.03 27.98 -38.35
C CYS A 149 -1.97 27.83 -37.14
N THR A 150 -3.20 28.29 -37.32
CA THR A 150 -4.27 28.15 -36.34
C THR A 150 -5.46 27.42 -36.94
N PHE A 151 -5.99 26.45 -36.21
CA PHE A 151 -7.18 25.70 -36.60
C PHE A 151 -8.30 25.95 -35.58
N GLN A 152 -9.38 26.60 -36.04
CA GLN A 152 -10.45 27.09 -35.18
C GLN A 152 -11.84 26.64 -35.66
N ASN A 153 -12.62 26.05 -34.77
CA ASN A 153 -14.04 25.68 -35.01
C ASN A 153 -14.25 24.80 -36.26
N ASN A 154 -13.36 23.84 -36.47
CA ASN A 154 -13.40 22.96 -37.65
C ASN A 154 -13.90 21.55 -37.28
N ASN A 155 -14.80 21.01 -38.12
CA ASN A 155 -15.28 19.61 -38.11
C ASN A 155 -14.82 18.93 -39.40
N TYR A 156 -14.03 17.84 -39.32
CA TYR A 156 -13.42 17.12 -40.48
C TYR A 156 -12.41 17.95 -41.27
N LEU A 157 -11.20 18.09 -40.78
CA LEU A 157 -10.32 19.19 -41.17
C LEU A 157 -9.24 18.76 -42.16
N ILE A 158 -8.64 17.57 -42.03
CA ILE A 158 -7.73 17.00 -43.02
C ILE A 158 -8.00 15.52 -43.24
N SER A 159 -7.60 14.97 -44.37
CA SER A 159 -7.51 13.52 -44.59
C SER A 159 -6.22 13.25 -45.32
N ILE A 160 -5.51 12.19 -44.96
CA ILE A 160 -4.31 11.78 -45.70
C ILE A 160 -4.41 10.31 -46.05
N SER A 161 -4.16 9.95 -47.30
CA SER A 161 -4.09 8.55 -47.73
C SER A 161 -2.84 8.29 -48.57
N SER A 162 -1.78 7.72 -47.99
CA SER A 162 -0.56 7.39 -48.74
C SER A 162 0.41 6.49 -47.99
N MET A 163 1.12 5.57 -48.65
CA MET A 163 2.32 4.96 -48.03
C MET A 163 3.47 6.01 -47.90
N SER A 164 4.06 6.15 -46.69
CA SER A 164 5.31 6.76 -46.10
C SER A 164 5.84 8.22 -46.12
N ASN A 165 6.43 8.51 -44.93
CA ASN A 165 7.38 9.53 -44.43
C ASN A 165 7.19 11.02 -44.74
N LEU A 166 6.55 11.76 -43.81
CA LEU A 166 6.48 13.22 -43.77
C LEU A 166 6.58 13.82 -42.37
N SER A 167 7.10 15.06 -42.32
CA SER A 167 7.20 15.92 -41.15
C SER A 167 6.55 17.31 -41.39
N LEU A 168 5.28 17.53 -40.99
CA LEU A 168 4.58 18.85 -40.90
C LEU A 168 4.39 19.58 -39.55
N ASN A 169 4.73 20.87 -39.50
CA ASN A 169 4.30 21.74 -38.39
C ASN A 169 2.74 21.82 -38.38
N SER A 170 1.99 22.28 -37.36
CA SER A 170 0.51 22.54 -37.33
C SER A 170 -0.61 21.61 -37.92
N LYS A 171 -0.92 20.54 -37.18
CA LYS A 171 -2.10 19.62 -37.17
C LYS A 171 -3.51 19.99 -37.74
N PRO A 172 -4.33 18.97 -38.03
CA PRO A 172 -5.80 19.04 -38.25
C PRO A 172 -6.61 17.75 -37.90
N ASN A 173 -7.95 17.75 -37.90
CA ASN A 173 -8.81 16.54 -37.74
C ASN A 173 -8.71 15.55 -38.95
N ILE A 174 -8.15 14.36 -38.78
CA ILE A 174 -7.62 13.41 -39.75
C ILE A 174 -8.25 12.02 -39.65
N LEU A 175 -8.68 11.48 -40.79
CA LEU A 175 -8.75 10.04 -41.08
C LEU A 175 -7.47 9.71 -41.89
N LEU A 176 -6.51 8.93 -41.37
CA LEU A 176 -5.47 8.34 -42.23
C LEU A 176 -5.78 6.88 -42.52
N ASN A 177 -6.06 6.63 -43.80
CA ASN A 177 -5.94 5.28 -44.32
C ASN A 177 -4.54 5.12 -44.87
N LYS A 178 -3.66 4.63 -43.99
CA LYS A 178 -2.24 4.30 -44.22
C LYS A 178 -1.33 5.50 -44.45
N LEU A 179 -0.31 5.46 -43.60
CA LEU A 179 0.89 6.24 -43.42
C LEU A 179 0.74 7.77 -43.47
N ILE A 180 1.61 8.37 -42.65
CA ILE A 180 2.13 9.72 -42.75
C ILE A 180 1.34 10.86 -42.10
N ILE A 181 1.89 11.51 -41.05
CA ILE A 181 1.94 12.98 -40.75
C ILE A 181 1.98 13.27 -39.22
N PRO A 182 2.65 14.30 -38.62
CA PRO A 182 3.80 15.11 -39.05
C PRO A 182 4.75 15.71 -37.91
N TYR A 183 5.70 16.63 -38.20
CA TYR A 183 6.52 17.40 -37.23
C TYR A 183 5.81 18.70 -36.87
N ILE A 184 4.92 18.80 -35.88
CA ILE A 184 3.98 19.89 -35.55
C ILE A 184 4.67 20.98 -34.72
N GLU A 185 4.71 22.26 -35.09
CA GLU A 185 5.42 23.31 -34.31
C GLU A 185 4.64 24.60 -34.26
N SER A 186 4.69 25.27 -33.12
CA SER A 186 4.13 26.61 -32.92
C SER A 186 2.66 26.68 -33.33
N THR A 187 1.89 25.66 -32.98
CA THR A 187 0.52 25.46 -33.50
C THR A 187 -0.54 25.56 -32.43
N THR A 188 -1.71 26.12 -32.77
CA THR A 188 -2.91 25.98 -31.92
C THR A 188 -4.08 25.20 -32.57
N PHE A 189 -4.61 24.23 -31.82
CA PHE A 189 -5.91 23.57 -32.04
C PHE A 189 -6.90 24.10 -31.03
N SER A 190 -7.98 24.71 -31.50
CA SER A 190 -9.04 25.20 -30.62
C SER A 190 -10.40 24.74 -31.12
N ASN A 191 -11.13 24.07 -30.23
CA ASN A 191 -12.48 23.56 -30.49
C ASN A 191 -12.55 22.65 -31.74
N CYS A 192 -11.51 21.86 -31.99
CA CYS A 192 -11.50 20.88 -33.08
C CYS A 192 -12.11 19.57 -32.60
N LYS A 193 -13.28 19.21 -33.15
CA LYS A 193 -14.01 18.00 -32.77
C LYS A 193 -14.38 17.17 -33.99
N THR A 194 -14.46 15.86 -33.80
CA THR A 194 -14.86 14.90 -34.84
C THR A 194 -15.94 13.96 -34.34
N SER A 195 -16.77 13.47 -35.26
CA SER A 195 -17.78 12.43 -34.99
C SER A 195 -17.16 11.07 -34.65
N TYR A 196 -15.98 10.76 -35.21
CA TYR A 196 -15.22 9.54 -34.92
C TYR A 196 -14.46 9.58 -33.59
N GLY A 197 -14.34 10.76 -32.98
CA GLY A 197 -13.76 10.93 -31.65
C GLY A 197 -12.25 11.15 -31.61
N TYR A 198 -11.54 11.18 -32.74
CA TYR A 198 -10.10 11.48 -32.81
C TYR A 198 -9.73 12.53 -33.87
N LEU A 199 -8.54 13.13 -33.76
CA LEU A 199 -7.98 14.12 -34.68
C LEU A 199 -6.95 13.55 -35.65
N PHE A 200 -6.33 12.39 -35.43
CA PHE A 200 -5.32 11.77 -36.30
C PHE A 200 -5.43 10.26 -36.18
N ASP A 201 -5.54 9.53 -37.29
CA ASP A 201 -5.52 8.06 -37.31
C ASP A 201 -4.27 7.49 -37.99
N ILE A 202 -3.22 7.16 -37.25
CA ILE A 202 -1.90 6.80 -37.75
C ILE A 202 -1.76 5.28 -37.92
N ILE A 203 -1.69 4.81 -39.16
CA ILE A 203 -1.51 3.38 -39.46
C ILE A 203 -0.04 3.07 -39.79
N SER A 204 0.64 2.40 -38.84
CA SER A 204 1.91 1.64 -38.88
C SER A 204 3.16 2.35 -39.43
N HIS A 205 4.11 2.59 -38.53
CA HIS A 205 5.43 3.19 -38.69
C HIS A 205 6.42 2.61 -37.66
N ASN A 206 7.16 1.55 -38.04
CA ASN A 206 8.04 0.79 -37.12
C ASN A 206 9.30 1.54 -36.62
N LYS A 207 9.36 2.87 -36.62
CA LYS A 207 10.51 3.65 -36.13
C LYS A 207 10.14 4.61 -34.99
N ILE A 208 11.06 4.73 -34.04
CA ILE A 208 11.01 5.67 -32.91
C ILE A 208 11.20 7.10 -33.46
N ASP A 209 10.45 8.08 -32.93
CA ASP A 209 10.46 9.51 -33.29
C ASP A 209 9.97 9.92 -34.69
N ASP A 210 9.11 9.10 -35.32
CA ASP A 210 8.55 9.42 -36.65
C ASP A 210 7.57 10.62 -36.64
N ILE A 211 6.90 10.88 -35.52
CA ILE A 211 5.97 12.01 -35.35
C ILE A 211 6.50 12.94 -34.27
N LYS A 212 6.56 14.25 -34.55
CA LYS A 212 7.11 15.25 -33.64
C LYS A 212 6.08 16.34 -33.39
N ILE A 213 6.02 16.87 -32.18
CA ILE A 213 5.15 17.99 -31.81
C ILE A 213 5.96 18.88 -30.90
N ARG A 214 6.03 20.16 -31.18
CA ARG A 214 6.82 21.15 -30.47
C ARG A 214 6.01 22.41 -30.28
N ASN A 215 6.16 23.10 -29.16
CA ASN A 215 5.60 24.44 -28.98
C ASN A 215 4.11 24.55 -29.38
N SER A 216 3.28 23.53 -29.10
CA SER A 216 1.93 23.45 -29.66
C SER A 216 0.86 23.28 -28.59
N THR A 217 -0.34 23.80 -28.86
CA THR A 217 -1.43 23.90 -27.91
C THR A 217 -2.69 23.20 -28.44
N PHE A 218 -3.32 22.39 -27.58
CA PHE A 218 -4.54 21.63 -27.85
C PHE A 218 -5.62 22.01 -26.85
N THR A 219 -6.63 22.74 -27.29
CA THR A 219 -7.69 23.23 -26.41
C THR A 219 -9.06 22.72 -26.84
N ASN A 220 -9.77 22.04 -25.92
CA ASN A 220 -11.12 21.49 -26.14
C ASN A 220 -11.21 20.68 -27.45
N THR A 221 -10.30 19.72 -27.58
CA THR A 221 -10.19 18.86 -28.77
C THR A 221 -10.73 17.46 -28.52
N SER A 222 -11.08 16.74 -29.60
CA SER A 222 -11.23 15.27 -29.57
C SER A 222 -9.89 14.58 -29.24
N THR A 223 -9.90 13.25 -29.01
CA THR A 223 -8.67 12.45 -28.87
C THR A 223 -7.70 12.82 -29.97
N ILE A 224 -6.42 13.00 -29.68
CA ILE A 224 -5.55 13.58 -30.69
C ILE A 224 -5.16 12.48 -31.66
N PHE A 225 -4.39 11.51 -31.21
CA PHE A 225 -3.94 10.43 -32.08
C PHE A 225 -4.72 9.14 -31.84
N THR A 226 -4.92 8.32 -32.85
CA THR A 226 -5.33 6.91 -32.79
C THR A 226 -4.48 6.14 -33.80
N GLY A 227 -4.46 4.81 -33.72
CA GLY A 227 -3.71 3.97 -34.66
C GLY A 227 -2.76 2.98 -33.98
N ARG A 228 -1.66 2.59 -34.64
CA ARG A 228 -0.72 1.60 -34.09
C ARG A 228 0.71 1.70 -34.63
N ASP A 229 1.63 1.04 -33.91
CA ASP A 229 3.03 0.81 -34.27
C ASP A 229 3.72 2.11 -34.69
N SER A 230 3.83 3.12 -33.83
CA SER A 230 4.38 4.45 -34.20
C SER A 230 5.27 5.06 -33.13
N GLY A 231 6.28 5.84 -33.53
CA GLY A 231 7.08 6.67 -32.61
C GLY A 231 6.58 8.11 -32.53
N ILE A 232 6.27 8.63 -31.34
CA ILE A 232 5.79 10.00 -31.12
C ILE A 232 6.68 10.72 -30.11
N TYR A 233 7.11 11.93 -30.46
CA TYR A 233 7.81 12.86 -29.59
C TYR A 233 7.03 14.17 -29.47
N VAL A 234 6.63 14.53 -28.25
CA VAL A 234 5.95 15.79 -27.92
C VAL A 234 6.85 16.61 -27.01
N SER A 235 7.15 17.85 -27.35
CA SER A 235 7.92 18.78 -26.52
C SER A 235 7.25 20.14 -26.39
N ASP A 236 7.46 20.80 -25.26
CA ASP A 236 7.09 22.21 -25.05
C ASP A 236 5.63 22.52 -25.40
N SER A 237 4.72 21.58 -25.13
CA SER A 237 3.34 21.61 -25.65
C SER A 237 2.31 21.55 -24.52
N GLY A 238 1.08 21.96 -24.80
CA GLY A 238 0.00 22.06 -23.82
C GLY A 238 -1.31 21.43 -24.27
N PHE A 239 -2.01 20.76 -23.35
CA PHE A 239 -3.32 20.14 -23.53
C PHE A 239 -4.30 20.70 -22.49
N PHE A 240 -5.31 21.42 -22.95
CA PHE A 240 -6.16 22.27 -22.09
C PHE A 240 -7.65 22.02 -22.30
N ASN A 241 -8.42 22.04 -21.21
CA ASN A 241 -9.88 22.13 -21.25
C ASN A 241 -10.55 20.99 -22.05
N ILE A 242 -9.99 19.78 -22.00
CA ILE A 242 -10.51 18.63 -22.75
C ILE A 242 -11.54 17.89 -21.87
N THR A 243 -12.72 17.69 -22.43
CA THR A 243 -13.78 16.88 -21.81
C THR A 243 -14.11 15.71 -22.73
N THR A 244 -13.88 14.48 -22.28
CA THR A 244 -14.19 13.26 -23.04
C THR A 244 -15.32 12.47 -22.39
N LYS A 245 -16.24 11.99 -23.23
CA LYS A 245 -17.33 11.05 -22.87
C LYS A 245 -17.30 9.77 -23.71
N ASN A 246 -16.38 9.70 -24.68
CA ASN A 246 -16.22 8.58 -25.59
C ASN A 246 -15.33 7.50 -24.96
N THR A 247 -15.28 6.34 -25.63
CA THR A 247 -14.47 5.18 -25.23
C THR A 247 -13.01 5.28 -25.69
N LEU A 248 -12.54 6.45 -26.12
CA LEU A 248 -11.15 6.64 -26.57
C LEU A 248 -10.36 7.41 -25.50
N PRO A 249 -9.06 7.10 -25.32
CA PRO A 249 -8.18 7.89 -24.47
C PRO A 249 -8.18 9.38 -24.84
N ALA A 250 -8.01 10.26 -23.87
CA ALA A 250 -8.22 11.70 -24.08
C ALA A 250 -7.16 12.38 -24.96
N ILE A 251 -5.92 11.89 -24.97
CA ILE A 251 -4.82 12.46 -25.74
C ILE A 251 -4.42 11.52 -26.89
N THR A 252 -4.19 10.23 -26.64
CA THR A 252 -3.79 9.32 -27.72
C THR A 252 -4.23 7.88 -27.50
N ASN A 253 -4.79 7.29 -28.54
CA ASN A 253 -5.21 5.90 -28.68
C ASN A 253 -4.24 5.09 -29.59
N LEU A 254 -2.95 5.39 -29.57
CA LEU A 254 -1.96 4.65 -30.35
C LEU A 254 -1.54 3.37 -29.64
N LYS A 255 -1.73 2.22 -30.30
CA LYS A 255 -1.35 0.90 -29.78
C LYS A 255 0.07 0.51 -30.18
N TYR A 256 0.75 -0.29 -29.35
CA TYR A 256 2.10 -0.85 -29.64
C TYR A 256 3.12 0.20 -30.11
N SER A 257 3.00 1.40 -29.56
CA SER A 257 3.72 2.60 -30.01
C SER A 257 4.74 3.03 -28.95
N SER A 258 5.68 3.90 -29.34
CA SER A 258 6.65 4.50 -28.42
C SER A 258 6.42 5.99 -28.33
N LEU A 259 6.09 6.48 -27.13
CA LEU A 259 5.69 7.87 -26.92
C LEU A 259 6.59 8.54 -25.89
N LYS A 260 7.09 9.71 -26.26
CA LYS A 260 7.94 10.55 -25.42
C LYS A 260 7.32 11.94 -25.29
N PHE A 261 7.10 12.40 -24.05
CA PHE A 261 6.62 13.75 -23.76
C PHE A 261 7.67 14.50 -22.94
N GLU A 262 8.04 15.70 -23.37
CA GLU A 262 8.98 16.60 -22.72
C GLU A 262 8.35 17.96 -22.48
N ASN A 263 8.62 18.60 -21.33
CA ASN A 263 8.21 19.98 -21.05
C ASN A 263 6.73 20.26 -21.39
N THR A 264 5.83 19.37 -20.97
CA THR A 264 4.44 19.35 -21.44
C THR A 264 3.48 19.67 -20.30
N GLU A 265 2.42 20.43 -20.56
CA GLU A 265 1.37 20.76 -19.58
C GLU A 265 0.02 20.14 -19.96
N ILE A 266 -0.60 19.43 -19.02
CA ILE A 266 -1.94 18.82 -19.18
C ILE A 266 -2.83 19.39 -18.08
N TYR A 267 -3.83 20.17 -18.48
CA TYR A 267 -4.55 21.03 -17.56
C TYR A 267 -6.06 21.08 -17.82
N ASN A 268 -6.83 21.07 -16.73
CA ASN A 268 -8.30 21.15 -16.73
C ASN A 268 -8.95 20.08 -17.61
N MET A 269 -8.80 18.83 -17.19
CA MET A 269 -9.31 17.66 -17.91
C MET A 269 -10.53 17.08 -17.19
N ASN A 270 -11.57 16.71 -17.92
CA ASN A 270 -12.70 15.95 -17.39
C ASN A 270 -12.95 14.72 -18.27
N ILE A 271 -12.40 13.57 -17.89
CA ILE A 271 -12.22 12.43 -18.80
C ILE A 271 -12.88 11.16 -18.27
N SER A 272 -13.58 10.46 -19.16
CA SER A 272 -14.18 9.16 -18.83
C SER A 272 -13.26 7.95 -19.04
N HIS A 273 -12.13 8.16 -19.69
CA HIS A 273 -11.15 7.14 -20.02
C HIS A 273 -9.72 7.61 -19.68
N ASN A 274 -8.71 6.78 -19.92
CA ASN A 274 -7.28 7.09 -19.73
C ASN A 274 -6.83 8.28 -20.59
N LEU A 275 -5.69 8.90 -20.27
CA LEU A 275 -5.09 9.95 -21.11
C LEU A 275 -4.45 9.35 -22.37
N PHE A 276 -3.78 8.22 -22.21
CA PHE A 276 -3.01 7.55 -23.25
C PHE A 276 -3.39 6.08 -23.35
N ASN A 277 -3.24 5.48 -24.53
CA ASN A 277 -3.45 4.05 -24.76
C ASN A 277 -2.54 3.21 -23.86
N GLU A 278 -3.08 2.14 -23.33
CA GLU A 278 -2.40 1.35 -22.32
C GLU A 278 -1.33 0.39 -22.86
N GLU A 279 -1.38 -0.03 -24.13
CA GLU A 279 -0.49 -1.05 -24.70
C GLU A 279 0.80 -0.48 -25.32
N SER A 280 1.09 0.80 -25.07
CA SER A 280 2.25 1.52 -25.61
C SER A 280 3.33 1.79 -24.56
N SER A 281 4.55 2.11 -25.01
CA SER A 281 5.67 2.50 -24.15
C SER A 281 5.73 4.02 -23.97
N TYR A 282 6.10 4.47 -22.76
CA TYR A 282 6.02 5.88 -22.38
C TYR A 282 7.27 6.37 -21.65
N ILE A 283 7.78 7.50 -22.10
CA ILE A 283 8.78 8.32 -21.39
C ILE A 283 8.18 9.71 -21.18
N LEU A 284 7.86 10.07 -19.94
CA LEU A 284 7.36 11.39 -19.58
C LEU A 284 8.44 12.12 -18.80
N ASN A 285 8.93 13.26 -19.30
CA ASN A 285 9.96 14.06 -18.67
C ASN A 285 9.53 15.52 -18.55
N ASN A 286 9.55 16.07 -17.33
CA ASN A 286 9.11 17.44 -17.05
C ASN A 286 7.66 17.69 -17.52
N VAL A 287 6.73 16.83 -17.10
CA VAL A 287 5.30 16.92 -17.44
C VAL A 287 4.49 17.34 -16.23
N LYS A 288 3.58 18.29 -16.41
CA LYS A 288 2.68 18.79 -15.38
C LYS A 288 1.25 18.36 -15.63
N PHE A 289 0.61 17.73 -14.65
CA PHE A 289 -0.80 17.36 -14.64
C PHE A 289 -1.52 18.20 -13.61
N LYS A 290 -2.52 18.98 -14.01
CA LYS A 290 -3.24 19.84 -13.07
C LYS A 290 -4.74 19.93 -13.35
N ASN A 291 -5.53 19.93 -12.28
CA ASN A 291 -7.00 20.07 -12.34
C ASN A 291 -7.63 18.97 -13.23
N ILE A 292 -7.36 17.69 -12.92
CA ILE A 292 -7.91 16.55 -13.68
C ILE A 292 -8.99 15.86 -12.85
N LYS A 293 -10.18 15.73 -13.44
CA LYS A 293 -11.26 14.88 -12.94
C LYS A 293 -11.38 13.69 -13.88
N SER A 294 -11.36 12.48 -13.33
CA SER A 294 -11.54 11.26 -14.12
C SER A 294 -12.38 10.25 -13.38
N ASN A 295 -13.19 9.48 -14.09
CA ASN A 295 -13.79 8.24 -13.55
C ASN A 295 -13.21 6.98 -14.21
N SER A 296 -12.05 7.10 -14.87
CA SER A 296 -11.35 5.98 -15.51
C SER A 296 -10.73 5.02 -14.48
N LYS A 297 -10.35 3.83 -14.95
CA LYS A 297 -9.58 2.86 -14.16
C LYS A 297 -8.18 3.37 -13.81
N GLY A 298 -7.54 4.08 -14.73
CA GLY A 298 -6.23 4.69 -14.55
C GLY A 298 -6.15 5.92 -15.43
N VAL A 299 -5.82 7.09 -14.86
CA VAL A 299 -5.58 8.29 -15.68
C VAL A 299 -4.38 8.07 -16.59
N LEU A 300 -3.31 7.51 -16.03
CA LEU A 300 -2.13 6.99 -16.69
C LEU A 300 -2.15 5.47 -16.54
N PHE A 301 -2.68 4.78 -17.53
CA PHE A 301 -2.72 3.31 -17.54
C PHE A 301 -1.67 2.78 -18.51
N PHE A 302 -0.78 1.92 -18.03
CA PHE A 302 0.30 1.30 -18.78
C PHE A 302 0.25 -0.22 -18.62
N GLN A 303 0.37 -0.95 -19.73
CA GLN A 303 0.42 -2.41 -19.80
C GLN A 303 1.61 -2.89 -20.63
N TYR A 304 2.23 -3.98 -20.16
CA TYR A 304 3.19 -4.81 -20.89
C TYR A 304 4.50 -4.14 -21.33
N ASN A 305 4.74 -2.90 -20.91
CA ASN A 305 5.89 -2.09 -21.32
C ASN A 305 6.61 -1.48 -20.12
N ASN A 306 7.89 -1.15 -20.31
CA ASN A 306 8.63 -0.32 -19.36
C ASN A 306 8.15 1.14 -19.45
N VAL A 307 8.17 1.85 -18.33
CA VAL A 307 7.68 3.22 -18.24
C VAL A 307 8.61 4.09 -17.39
N ASP A 308 8.94 5.27 -17.90
CA ASP A 308 9.76 6.27 -17.22
C ASP A 308 8.96 7.56 -16.96
N LEU A 309 8.87 7.95 -15.69
CA LEU A 309 8.20 9.16 -15.20
C LEU A 309 9.21 10.05 -14.47
N ILE A 310 9.74 11.05 -15.15
CA ILE A 310 10.85 11.89 -14.67
C ILE A 310 10.40 13.35 -14.53
N ASN A 311 10.69 13.99 -13.40
CA ASN A 311 10.35 15.40 -13.14
C ASN A 311 8.84 15.70 -13.31
N ILE A 312 7.97 14.85 -12.77
CA ILE A 312 6.53 14.96 -12.96
C ILE A 312 5.90 15.81 -11.85
N THR A 313 5.02 16.75 -12.20
CA THR A 313 4.20 17.49 -11.22
C THR A 313 2.73 17.10 -11.36
N ILE A 314 2.07 16.80 -10.25
CA ILE A 314 0.65 16.43 -10.21
C ILE A 314 -0.04 17.31 -9.15
N GLU A 315 -1.08 18.05 -9.55
CA GLU A 315 -1.79 18.96 -8.64
C GLU A 315 -3.32 18.92 -8.86
N ASN A 316 -4.10 18.86 -7.76
CA ASN A 316 -5.56 18.97 -7.79
C ASN A 316 -6.22 17.92 -8.72
N ILE A 317 -6.02 16.64 -8.37
CA ILE A 317 -6.56 15.51 -9.13
C ILE A 317 -7.70 14.85 -8.36
N SER A 318 -8.72 14.40 -9.08
CA SER A 318 -9.87 13.68 -8.54
C SER A 318 -10.17 12.46 -9.41
N CYS A 319 -9.90 11.26 -8.89
CA CYS A 319 -10.17 9.97 -9.52
C CYS A 319 -11.43 9.35 -8.89
N ASN A 320 -12.59 9.56 -9.52
CA ASN A 320 -13.93 9.24 -9.02
C ASN A 320 -14.51 7.96 -9.62
N GLY A 321 -13.67 7.08 -10.18
CA GLY A 321 -14.12 5.80 -10.72
C GLY A 321 -14.61 4.84 -9.62
N ASP A 322 -14.94 3.61 -10.01
CA ASP A 322 -15.40 2.59 -9.07
C ASP A 322 -14.36 2.33 -7.97
N SER A 323 -14.88 2.15 -6.75
CA SER A 323 -14.08 1.96 -5.53
C SER A 323 -13.10 0.80 -5.69
N GLY A 324 -11.82 1.07 -5.39
CA GLY A 324 -10.73 0.09 -5.47
C GLY A 324 -10.15 -0.16 -6.86
N GLU A 325 -10.84 0.20 -7.95
CA GLU A 325 -10.32 -0.01 -9.31
C GLU A 325 -9.68 1.23 -9.93
N THR A 326 -10.10 2.43 -9.53
CA THR A 326 -9.55 3.68 -10.05
C THR A 326 -8.18 4.03 -9.45
N SER A 327 -7.36 4.70 -10.25
CA SER A 327 -6.05 5.20 -9.84
C SER A 327 -5.58 6.34 -10.74
N PHE A 328 -4.58 7.11 -10.29
CA PHE A 328 -3.93 8.05 -11.19
C PHE A 328 -2.91 7.34 -12.07
N ILE A 329 -2.02 6.52 -11.48
CA ILE A 329 -1.11 5.65 -12.22
C ILE A 329 -1.52 4.20 -12.01
N LEU A 330 -1.82 3.50 -13.09
CA LEU A 330 -2.01 2.06 -13.12
C LEU A 330 -0.91 1.45 -14.00
N PHE A 331 -0.04 0.64 -13.40
CA PHE A 331 1.02 -0.07 -14.10
C PHE A 331 0.78 -1.59 -14.02
N ASP A 332 0.68 -2.23 -15.17
CA ASP A 332 0.48 -3.67 -15.30
C ASP A 332 1.62 -4.30 -16.10
N SER A 333 2.51 -4.99 -15.39
CA SER A 333 3.65 -5.69 -16.00
C SER A 333 3.24 -6.88 -16.88
N GLY A 334 2.02 -7.41 -16.72
CA GLY A 334 1.60 -8.65 -17.38
C GLY A 334 2.38 -9.86 -16.88
N GLU A 335 2.66 -10.81 -17.76
CA GLU A 335 3.36 -12.06 -17.43
C GLU A 335 4.89 -11.93 -17.45
N GLU A 336 5.41 -10.91 -18.14
CA GLU A 336 6.84 -10.68 -18.31
C GLU A 336 7.41 -9.71 -17.27
N TYR A 337 8.74 -9.74 -17.09
CA TYR A 337 9.45 -8.74 -16.32
C TYR A 337 9.34 -7.36 -16.98
N LYS A 338 8.82 -6.37 -16.25
CA LYS A 338 8.80 -4.96 -16.67
C LYS A 338 9.21 -4.03 -15.54
N SER A 339 9.67 -2.83 -15.91
CA SER A 339 10.12 -1.81 -14.97
C SER A 339 9.29 -0.53 -15.01
N LEU A 340 9.08 0.08 -13.84
CA LEU A 340 8.52 1.42 -13.68
C LEU A 340 9.51 2.30 -12.92
N LEU A 341 9.98 3.37 -13.56
CA LEU A 341 10.81 4.41 -12.96
C LEU A 341 9.98 5.66 -12.66
N ILE A 342 10.05 6.13 -11.43
CA ILE A 342 9.49 7.39 -10.96
C ILE A 342 10.61 8.19 -10.30
N GLU A 343 10.99 9.31 -10.91
CA GLU A 343 12.06 10.19 -10.43
C GLU A 343 11.57 11.62 -10.33
N ASN A 344 11.84 12.28 -9.20
CA ASN A 344 11.48 13.68 -8.97
C ASN A 344 9.97 13.97 -9.18
N LEU A 345 9.11 13.04 -8.74
CA LEU A 345 7.66 13.24 -8.76
C LEU A 345 7.24 14.18 -7.63
N ASN A 346 6.43 15.20 -7.91
CA ASN A 346 5.79 16.05 -6.91
C ASN A 346 4.27 15.98 -7.07
N ALA A 347 3.60 15.21 -6.22
CA ALA A 347 2.15 15.04 -6.19
C ALA A 347 1.53 15.78 -5.00
N LYS A 348 0.51 16.62 -5.28
CA LYS A 348 -0.18 17.43 -4.28
C LYS A 348 -1.69 17.47 -4.48
N SER A 349 -2.43 17.39 -3.37
CA SER A 349 -3.89 17.58 -3.32
C SER A 349 -4.61 16.63 -4.29
N VAL A 350 -4.48 15.33 -4.04
CA VAL A 350 -5.07 14.27 -4.87
C VAL A 350 -6.16 13.55 -4.09
N GLN A 351 -7.30 13.30 -4.73
CA GLN A 351 -8.39 12.48 -4.22
C GLN A 351 -8.60 11.28 -5.15
N SER A 352 -8.66 10.06 -4.61
CA SER A 352 -8.88 8.85 -5.40
C SER A 352 -9.81 7.86 -4.69
N ASN A 353 -10.79 7.30 -5.41
CA ASN A 353 -11.65 6.22 -4.88
C ASN A 353 -10.92 4.86 -4.81
N GLY A 354 -9.69 4.77 -5.32
CA GLY A 354 -8.81 3.63 -5.17
C GLY A 354 -7.40 4.09 -4.85
N SER A 355 -6.40 3.31 -5.26
CA SER A 355 -4.99 3.64 -4.99
C SER A 355 -4.52 4.83 -5.83
N PHE A 356 -3.55 5.63 -5.37
CA PHE A 356 -3.01 6.70 -6.22
C PHE A 356 -2.10 6.12 -7.32
N ILE A 357 -1.17 5.25 -6.92
CA ILE A 357 -0.32 4.42 -7.77
C ILE A 357 -0.69 2.96 -7.50
N LYS A 358 -1.15 2.25 -8.54
CA LYS A 358 -1.52 0.83 -8.48
C LYS A 358 -0.61 0.04 -9.44
N ILE A 359 0.06 -0.98 -8.92
CA ILE A 359 1.00 -1.84 -9.63
C ILE A 359 0.51 -3.28 -9.58
N LYS A 360 0.51 -3.98 -10.72
CA LYS A 360 0.14 -5.39 -10.82
C LYS A 360 0.93 -6.13 -11.91
N GLY A 361 0.75 -7.45 -11.96
CA GLY A 361 1.37 -8.38 -12.90
C GLY A 361 2.16 -9.48 -12.19
N ASP A 362 2.96 -10.23 -12.93
CA ASP A 362 3.65 -11.40 -12.40
C ASP A 362 5.00 -11.03 -11.78
N THR A 363 5.86 -10.31 -12.51
CA THR A 363 7.18 -9.88 -12.01
C THR A 363 7.50 -8.46 -12.46
N ASN A 364 7.93 -7.60 -11.53
CA ASN A 364 8.39 -6.24 -11.88
C ASN A 364 9.47 -5.69 -10.98
N GLU A 365 10.12 -4.65 -11.50
CA GLU A 365 11.03 -3.78 -10.76
C GLU A 365 10.51 -2.34 -10.75
N ILE A 366 10.34 -1.79 -9.54
CA ILE A 366 9.77 -0.47 -9.34
C ILE A 366 10.79 0.39 -8.61
N LEU A 367 11.15 1.54 -9.19
CA LEU A 367 12.07 2.50 -8.59
C LEU A 367 11.38 3.85 -8.42
N ILE A 368 11.23 4.29 -7.17
CA ILE A 368 10.71 5.61 -6.82
C ILE A 368 11.82 6.36 -6.09
N LYS A 369 12.28 7.49 -6.64
CA LYS A 369 13.35 8.29 -6.02
C LYS A 369 13.08 9.78 -6.03
N ASN A 370 13.59 10.47 -5.01
CA ASN A 370 13.58 11.93 -4.90
C ASN A 370 12.16 12.53 -5.03
N SER A 371 11.14 11.83 -4.54
CA SER A 371 9.73 12.15 -4.82
C SER A 371 8.99 12.67 -3.59
N ASN A 372 7.97 13.50 -3.80
CA ASN A 372 7.13 14.09 -2.77
C ASN A 372 5.65 13.81 -3.05
N PHE A 373 4.97 13.24 -2.06
CA PHE A 373 3.54 12.95 -2.06
C PHE A 373 2.91 13.72 -0.89
N SER A 374 1.93 14.57 -1.21
CA SER A 374 1.39 15.54 -0.27
C SER A 374 -0.11 15.66 -0.37
N GLU A 375 -0.80 15.63 0.76
CA GLU A 375 -2.26 15.84 0.80
C GLU A 375 -2.99 14.88 -0.16
N ILE A 376 -2.57 13.61 -0.20
CA ILE A 376 -3.22 12.57 -1.00
C ILE A 376 -4.23 11.85 -0.12
N VAL A 377 -5.49 11.85 -0.52
CA VAL A 377 -6.58 11.15 0.15
C VAL A 377 -7.09 10.06 -0.78
N SER A 378 -6.96 8.80 -0.38
CA SER A 378 -7.35 7.64 -1.18
C SER A 378 -8.28 6.69 -0.42
N PHE A 379 -9.19 6.03 -1.13
CA PHE A 379 -9.94 4.84 -0.65
C PHE A 379 -9.24 3.53 -1.04
N GLY A 380 -7.91 3.59 -1.06
CA GLY A 380 -6.95 2.50 -1.25
C GLY A 380 -5.57 3.01 -0.80
N SER A 381 -4.52 2.19 -0.91
CA SER A 381 -3.17 2.64 -0.57
C SER A 381 -2.70 3.73 -1.54
N ILE A 382 -1.87 4.68 -1.09
CA ILE A 382 -1.26 5.67 -1.97
C ILE A 382 -0.39 4.96 -3.02
N ILE A 383 0.41 3.98 -2.59
CA ILE A 383 1.18 3.11 -3.47
C ILE A 383 0.80 1.68 -3.14
N GLU A 384 0.21 0.97 -4.09
CA GLU A 384 -0.21 -0.42 -3.93
C GLU A 384 0.49 -1.28 -4.98
N ASN A 385 1.19 -2.33 -4.54
CA ASN A 385 1.78 -3.32 -5.44
C ASN A 385 1.23 -4.71 -5.15
N LYS A 386 0.40 -5.20 -6.07
CA LYS A 386 -0.31 -6.48 -6.02
C LYS A 386 0.33 -7.58 -6.86
N SER A 387 1.57 -7.38 -7.29
CA SER A 387 2.24 -8.29 -8.21
C SER A 387 2.62 -9.60 -7.53
N LYS A 388 2.75 -10.71 -8.27
CA LYS A 388 3.14 -12.00 -7.67
C LYS A 388 4.55 -11.94 -7.09
N LYS A 389 5.48 -11.30 -7.82
CA LYS A 389 6.87 -11.03 -7.42
C LYS A 389 7.19 -9.57 -7.71
N THR A 390 7.80 -8.87 -6.75
CA THR A 390 8.24 -7.49 -6.99
C THR A 390 9.58 -7.18 -6.34
N LYS A 391 10.40 -6.40 -7.03
CA LYS A 391 11.57 -5.72 -6.49
C LYS A 391 11.28 -4.22 -6.46
N GLN A 392 11.11 -3.64 -5.29
CA GLN A 392 10.72 -2.24 -5.13
C GLN A 392 11.73 -1.46 -4.32
N THR A 393 12.23 -0.37 -4.90
CA THR A 393 13.14 0.58 -4.24
C THR A 393 12.47 1.94 -4.10
N ILE A 394 12.43 2.47 -2.87
CA ILE A 394 11.96 3.81 -2.54
C ILE A 394 13.11 4.56 -1.86
N TYR A 395 13.60 5.62 -2.50
CA TYR A 395 14.77 6.35 -2.03
C TYR A 395 14.48 7.85 -1.92
N ASN A 396 14.89 8.49 -0.84
CA ASN A 396 14.75 9.95 -0.65
C ASN A 396 13.33 10.45 -1.00
N THR A 397 12.32 9.78 -0.46
CA THR A 397 10.91 10.05 -0.78
C THR A 397 10.18 10.58 0.44
N ASN A 398 9.34 11.60 0.27
CA ASN A 398 8.52 12.17 1.33
C ASN A 398 7.04 11.90 1.08
N ILE A 399 6.36 11.23 2.00
CA ILE A 399 4.90 11.09 2.02
C ILE A 399 4.40 11.84 3.25
N HIS A 400 3.62 12.90 3.03
CA HIS A 400 3.15 13.75 4.11
C HIS A 400 1.67 14.11 4.02
N LYS A 401 1.03 14.20 5.19
CA LYS A 401 -0.38 14.60 5.34
C LYS A 401 -1.33 13.82 4.41
N SER A 402 -1.03 12.55 4.17
CA SER A 402 -1.77 11.72 3.23
C SER A 402 -2.49 10.59 3.95
N SER A 403 -3.61 10.13 3.40
CA SER A 403 -4.46 9.14 4.05
C SER A 403 -5.02 8.07 3.12
N ASN A 404 -5.03 6.84 3.62
CA ASN A 404 -5.88 5.76 3.13
C ASN A 404 -7.09 5.61 4.07
N ASN A 405 -8.29 5.91 3.57
CA ASN A 405 -9.53 5.91 4.33
C ASN A 405 -10.30 4.57 4.25
N ASN A 406 -9.71 3.53 3.65
CA ASN A 406 -10.34 2.23 3.53
C ASN A 406 -9.88 1.27 4.64
N LYS A 407 -10.76 0.99 5.60
CA LYS A 407 -10.52 0.08 6.74
C LYS A 407 -10.06 -1.33 6.36
N LEU A 408 -10.42 -1.79 5.17
CA LEU A 408 -10.11 -3.14 4.69
C LEU A 408 -8.80 -3.20 3.90
N VAL A 409 -8.27 -2.05 3.47
CA VAL A 409 -7.04 -1.97 2.67
C VAL A 409 -5.86 -1.61 3.58
N CYS A 410 -4.77 -2.33 3.40
CA CYS A 410 -3.57 -2.15 4.20
C CYS A 410 -2.71 -1.00 3.67
N GLY A 411 -1.95 -0.34 4.53
CA GLY A 411 -0.90 0.62 4.18
C GLY A 411 -1.36 1.92 3.51
N ASN A 412 -0.58 2.98 3.72
CA ASN A 412 -0.42 4.04 2.71
C ASN A 412 0.52 3.56 1.59
N ILE A 413 1.50 2.73 1.93
CA ILE A 413 2.25 1.91 0.98
C ILE A 413 1.93 0.45 1.29
N HIS A 414 1.53 -0.32 0.28
CA HIS A 414 1.12 -1.71 0.43
C HIS A 414 1.84 -2.63 -0.53
N PHE A 415 2.45 -3.69 0.02
CA PHE A 415 3.05 -4.80 -0.71
C PHE A 415 2.39 -6.12 -0.29
N ILE A 416 2.20 -7.03 -1.26
CA ILE A 416 1.66 -8.37 -1.07
C ILE A 416 2.46 -9.40 -1.91
N ASN A 417 2.35 -10.69 -1.59
CA ASN A 417 3.03 -11.81 -2.24
C ASN A 417 4.56 -11.79 -2.04
N ASP A 418 5.36 -12.24 -3.02
CA ASP A 418 6.82 -12.30 -2.89
C ASP A 418 7.44 -10.91 -3.11
N VAL A 419 8.07 -10.36 -2.07
CA VAL A 419 8.51 -8.95 -2.05
C VAL A 419 9.99 -8.81 -1.71
N GLU A 420 10.73 -8.07 -2.55
CA GLU A 420 12.05 -7.54 -2.26
C GLU A 420 11.95 -6.01 -2.20
N VAL A 421 11.97 -5.44 -0.99
CA VAL A 421 11.67 -4.04 -0.74
C VAL A 421 12.86 -3.35 -0.08
N LEU A 422 13.34 -2.28 -0.70
CA LEU A 422 14.37 -1.39 -0.17
C LEU A 422 13.76 0.01 0.00
N ILE A 423 13.75 0.53 1.23
CA ILE A 423 13.31 1.91 1.51
C ILE A 423 14.40 2.62 2.31
N GLU A 424 14.92 3.71 1.74
CA GLU A 424 16.02 4.45 2.33
C GLU A 424 15.82 5.95 2.31
N ASN A 425 16.35 6.62 3.33
CA ASN A 425 16.41 8.08 3.45
C ASN A 425 15.05 8.77 3.22
N SER A 426 13.95 8.10 3.58
CA SER A 426 12.59 8.54 3.26
C SER A 426 11.81 8.99 4.50
N ASN A 427 10.83 9.87 4.29
CA ASN A 427 10.05 10.51 5.33
C ASN A 427 8.56 10.17 5.18
N PHE A 428 7.95 9.69 6.27
CA PHE A 428 6.53 9.37 6.36
C PHE A 428 5.96 10.18 7.53
N ILE A 429 5.34 11.33 7.24
CA ILE A 429 5.01 12.34 8.26
C ILE A 429 3.52 12.72 8.25
N ASN A 430 2.87 12.64 9.42
CA ASN A 430 1.46 13.01 9.60
C ASN A 430 0.51 12.25 8.65
N ASN A 431 0.79 10.97 8.36
CA ASN A 431 -0.08 10.17 7.52
C ASN A 431 -1.06 9.35 8.36
N SER A 432 -2.24 9.06 7.83
CA SER A 432 -3.20 8.19 8.48
C SER A 432 -3.59 7.02 7.59
N ASN A 433 -3.88 5.88 8.19
CA ASN A 433 -4.46 4.74 7.52
C ASN A 433 -5.57 4.19 8.41
N GLU A 434 -6.76 3.97 7.86
CA GLU A 434 -7.83 3.32 8.60
C GLU A 434 -7.61 1.79 8.76
N GLY A 435 -6.82 1.20 7.86
CA GLY A 435 -6.31 -0.17 7.97
C GLY A 435 -5.01 -0.27 8.78
N ASN A 436 -4.17 -1.27 8.50
CA ASN A 436 -2.90 -1.48 9.21
C ASN A 436 -1.70 -0.82 8.50
N GLY A 437 -0.72 -0.32 9.26
CA GLY A 437 0.54 0.19 8.73
C GLY A 437 0.43 1.57 8.07
N GLY A 438 1.42 2.42 8.29
CA GLY A 438 1.78 3.44 7.28
C GLY A 438 2.41 2.76 6.07
N ILE A 439 3.35 1.85 6.31
CA ILE A 439 3.81 0.84 5.34
C ILE A 439 3.24 -0.51 5.78
N CYS A 440 2.66 -1.25 4.85
CA CYS A 440 2.13 -2.57 5.10
C CYS A 440 2.68 -3.60 4.13
N ILE A 441 3.20 -4.69 4.69
CA ILE A 441 3.44 -5.95 3.98
C ILE A 441 2.49 -6.97 4.58
N ASN A 442 1.64 -7.60 3.78
CA ASN A 442 0.78 -8.68 4.26
C ASN A 442 0.69 -9.83 3.24
N ASN A 443 0.30 -11.02 3.71
CA ASN A 443 0.09 -12.21 2.87
C ASN A 443 1.28 -12.47 1.90
N ALA A 444 2.49 -12.19 2.38
CA ALA A 444 3.71 -12.45 1.64
C ALA A 444 4.20 -13.87 1.92
N SER A 445 4.57 -14.61 0.88
CA SER A 445 5.24 -15.91 1.00
C SER A 445 6.73 -15.72 1.32
N ASN A 446 7.38 -14.79 0.63
CA ASN A 446 8.77 -14.44 0.89
C ASN A 446 8.93 -12.92 1.08
N ILE A 447 9.65 -12.52 2.13
CA ILE A 447 9.94 -11.11 2.42
C ILE A 447 11.46 -10.92 2.50
N LYS A 448 11.98 -10.07 1.60
CA LYS A 448 13.28 -9.43 1.73
C LYS A 448 13.06 -7.93 1.93
N LEU A 449 13.19 -7.47 3.15
CA LEU A 449 12.94 -6.08 3.51
C LEU A 449 14.22 -5.41 4.01
N ASN A 450 14.52 -4.23 3.48
CA ASN A 450 15.54 -3.35 4.02
C ASN A 450 14.96 -1.93 4.19
N LEU A 451 14.88 -1.49 5.45
CA LEU A 451 14.49 -0.16 5.86
C LEU A 451 15.68 0.52 6.53
N THR A 452 16.30 1.49 5.87
CA THR A 452 17.48 2.17 6.41
C THR A 452 17.32 3.69 6.42
N SER A 453 17.63 4.33 7.56
CA SER A 453 17.69 5.81 7.66
C SER A 453 16.37 6.52 7.32
N ASN A 454 15.21 5.94 7.66
CA ASN A 454 13.90 6.55 7.41
C ASN A 454 13.31 7.22 8.66
N ILE A 455 12.39 8.16 8.45
CA ILE A 455 11.64 8.83 9.52
C ILE A 455 10.15 8.53 9.39
N PHE A 456 9.57 7.94 10.43
CA PHE A 456 8.13 7.74 10.61
C PHE A 456 7.67 8.63 11.76
N LYS A 457 6.96 9.71 11.44
CA LYS A 457 6.54 10.70 12.45
C LYS A 457 5.05 10.98 12.42
N ASN A 458 4.40 10.95 13.58
CA ASN A 458 2.98 11.28 13.74
C ASN A 458 2.05 10.48 12.80
N ASN A 459 2.40 9.24 12.46
CA ASN A 459 1.54 8.40 11.63
C ASN A 459 0.50 7.65 12.48
N LYS A 460 -0.68 7.41 11.93
CA LYS A 460 -1.78 6.70 12.60
C LYS A 460 -2.26 5.50 11.78
N ALA A 461 -2.43 4.34 12.42
CA ALA A 461 -3.01 3.14 11.81
C ALA A 461 -3.86 2.32 12.80
N ALA A 462 -4.53 1.26 12.34
CA ALA A 462 -5.20 0.30 13.21
C ALA A 462 -4.19 -0.59 13.98
N ASN A 463 -3.16 -1.06 13.30
CA ASN A 463 -2.02 -1.77 13.88
C ASN A 463 -0.74 -1.27 13.21
N GLY A 464 0.36 -1.13 13.94
CA GLY A 464 1.62 -0.71 13.35
C GLY A 464 1.56 0.72 12.85
N GLY A 465 1.44 1.72 13.73
CA GLY A 465 1.19 3.12 13.35
C GLY A 465 2.18 3.63 12.27
N GLY A 466 3.44 3.19 12.34
CA GLY A 466 4.41 3.34 11.25
C GLY A 466 4.39 2.16 10.27
N ILE A 467 4.59 0.93 10.77
CA ILE A 467 4.82 -0.26 9.93
C ILE A 467 4.00 -1.45 10.42
N TYR A 468 3.37 -2.15 9.48
CA TYR A 468 2.79 -3.47 9.66
C TYR A 468 3.52 -4.50 8.78
N LEU A 469 4.04 -5.57 9.37
CA LEU A 469 4.65 -6.68 8.65
C LEU A 469 3.91 -7.98 8.97
N GLY A 470 3.38 -8.64 7.96
CA GLY A 470 2.72 -9.93 8.08
C GLY A 470 2.98 -10.84 6.90
N ASP A 471 3.10 -12.14 7.16
CA ASP A 471 3.32 -13.17 6.16
C ASP A 471 2.21 -14.23 6.18
N ASN A 472 2.35 -15.25 5.34
CA ASN A 472 1.47 -16.41 5.32
C ASN A 472 2.26 -17.70 5.61
N LYS A 473 1.65 -18.65 6.33
CA LYS A 473 2.26 -19.90 6.87
C LYS A 473 2.68 -20.93 5.78
N ASN A 474 2.63 -20.57 4.51
CA ASN A 474 2.77 -21.49 3.38
C ASN A 474 4.15 -21.48 2.69
N SER A 475 5.17 -20.79 3.22
CA SER A 475 6.48 -20.80 2.56
C SER A 475 7.29 -22.04 2.92
N LEU A 476 7.59 -22.87 1.90
CA LEU A 476 8.40 -24.09 2.01
C LEU A 476 9.91 -23.84 1.84
N GLU A 477 10.33 -22.60 1.53
CA GLU A 477 11.73 -22.26 1.25
C GLU A 477 12.38 -21.53 2.43
N GLU A 478 13.08 -22.27 3.30
CA GLU A 478 13.62 -21.79 4.59
C GLU A 478 14.75 -20.73 4.51
N ASN A 479 15.20 -20.28 3.33
CA ASN A 479 16.47 -19.54 3.19
C ASN A 479 16.43 -18.20 2.42
N ARG A 480 15.26 -17.67 2.05
CA ARG A 480 15.17 -16.40 1.27
C ARG A 480 14.67 -15.19 2.07
N ASN A 481 14.28 -15.42 3.32
CA ASN A 481 13.53 -14.48 4.14
C ASN A 481 14.45 -13.64 5.04
N VAL A 482 14.52 -12.33 4.78
CA VAL A 482 15.45 -11.41 5.44
C VAL A 482 14.79 -10.07 5.75
N ILE A 483 14.95 -9.56 6.97
CA ILE A 483 14.41 -8.28 7.40
C ILE A 483 15.52 -7.43 8.04
N PHE A 484 15.83 -6.30 7.45
CA PHE A 484 16.74 -5.29 7.97
C PHE A 484 15.96 -4.00 8.31
N ILE A 485 16.03 -3.57 9.56
CA ILE A 485 15.48 -2.28 10.02
C ILE A 485 16.61 -1.56 10.77
N LYS A 486 17.26 -0.62 10.10
CA LYS A 486 18.47 0.04 10.62
C LYS A 486 18.37 1.56 10.62
N ASN A 487 18.81 2.19 11.70
CA ASN A 487 18.98 3.65 11.77
C ASN A 487 17.68 4.44 11.45
N ASN A 488 16.50 3.87 11.74
CA ASN A 488 15.22 4.55 11.50
C ASN A 488 14.77 5.30 12.76
N THR A 489 13.96 6.34 12.56
CA THR A 489 13.32 7.08 13.65
C THR A 489 11.81 6.93 13.57
N PHE A 490 11.21 6.35 14.62
CA PHE A 490 9.78 6.25 14.84
C PHE A 490 9.39 7.19 15.98
N LEU A 491 8.71 8.29 15.66
CA LEU A 491 8.38 9.35 16.59
C LEU A 491 6.86 9.61 16.62
N ASN A 492 6.24 9.51 17.79
CA ASN A 492 4.83 9.87 17.99
C ASN A 492 3.85 9.15 17.05
N ASN A 493 4.16 7.95 16.59
CA ASN A 493 3.22 7.15 15.81
C ASN A 493 2.19 6.51 16.76
N TYR A 494 0.98 6.27 16.24
CA TYR A 494 -0.16 5.81 17.01
C TYR A 494 -0.88 4.64 16.34
N ALA A 495 -1.22 3.61 17.12
CA ALA A 495 -2.03 2.48 16.68
C ALA A 495 -3.31 2.33 17.51
N ASN A 496 -4.46 2.15 16.86
CA ASN A 496 -5.73 1.92 17.58
C ASN A 496 -5.77 0.58 18.33
N ASN A 497 -4.89 -0.37 18.00
CA ASN A 497 -4.86 -1.69 18.63
C ASN A 497 -3.45 -1.98 19.15
N PHE A 498 -2.54 -2.40 18.27
CA PHE A 498 -1.24 -2.92 18.67
C PHE A 498 -0.08 -2.29 17.88
N GLY A 499 1.07 -2.12 18.54
CA GLY A 499 2.31 -1.71 17.87
C GLY A 499 2.26 -0.26 17.40
N GLY A 500 2.42 0.72 18.30
CA GLY A 500 2.31 2.14 17.93
C GLY A 500 3.31 2.55 16.85
N ALA A 501 4.55 2.04 16.89
CA ALA A 501 5.51 2.17 15.80
C ALA A 501 5.44 1.01 14.82
N VAL A 502 5.66 -0.23 15.30
CA VAL A 502 5.80 -1.42 14.44
C VAL A 502 5.00 -2.59 14.97
N TYR A 503 4.29 -3.27 14.07
CA TYR A 503 3.54 -4.49 14.36
C TYR A 503 4.06 -5.66 13.52
N PHE A 504 4.47 -6.75 14.16
CA PHE A 504 4.99 -7.95 13.52
C PHE A 504 4.02 -9.14 13.68
N LYS A 505 3.53 -9.65 12.54
CA LYS A 505 2.74 -10.88 12.41
C LYS A 505 3.45 -11.87 11.48
N LEU A 506 4.64 -12.29 11.87
CA LEU A 506 5.48 -13.20 11.12
C LEU A 506 5.32 -14.64 11.63
N LEU A 507 4.95 -15.56 10.75
CA LEU A 507 4.69 -16.97 11.01
C LEU A 507 5.86 -17.85 10.56
N ASN A 508 6.57 -17.47 9.48
CA ASN A 508 7.75 -18.17 8.93
C ASN A 508 9.05 -17.61 9.51
N ASN A 509 10.15 -18.37 9.56
CA ASN A 509 11.40 -17.88 10.14
C ASN A 509 12.09 -16.84 9.23
N TYR A 510 12.53 -15.71 9.81
CA TYR A 510 13.27 -14.65 9.10
C TYR A 510 14.64 -14.40 9.73
N ASN A 511 15.67 -14.24 8.89
CA ASN A 511 16.91 -13.63 9.33
C ASN A 511 16.67 -12.13 9.55
N THR A 512 16.51 -11.72 10.81
CA THR A 512 16.07 -10.38 11.17
C THR A 512 17.15 -9.61 11.91
N THR A 513 17.44 -8.38 11.47
CA THR A 513 18.35 -7.45 12.13
C THR A 513 17.65 -6.12 12.33
N ILE A 514 17.47 -5.73 13.59
CA ILE A 514 16.86 -4.46 14.00
C ILE A 514 17.88 -3.72 14.87
N ILE A 515 18.55 -2.69 14.32
CA ILE A 515 19.72 -2.05 14.96
C ILE A 515 19.72 -0.53 14.82
N ASP A 516 20.20 0.16 15.86
CA ASP A 516 20.40 1.62 15.88
C ASP A 516 19.11 2.43 15.59
N ASN A 517 17.93 1.91 15.91
CA ASN A 517 16.68 2.64 15.68
C ASN A 517 16.28 3.48 16.90
N ASN A 518 15.64 4.63 16.65
CA ASN A 518 15.01 5.47 17.67
C ASN A 518 13.50 5.23 17.67
N VAL A 519 12.94 4.68 18.74
CA VAL A 519 11.50 4.41 18.92
C VAL A 519 11.01 5.24 20.11
N ILE A 520 10.49 6.43 19.82
CA ILE A 520 10.26 7.48 20.82
C ILE A 520 8.80 7.92 20.82
N SER A 521 8.17 7.94 22.00
CA SER A 521 6.84 8.51 22.25
C SER A 521 5.73 7.95 21.36
N ASN A 522 5.85 6.70 20.91
CA ASN A 522 4.80 6.02 20.15
C ASN A 522 3.76 5.43 21.10
N ALA A 523 2.51 5.31 20.67
CA ALA A 523 1.42 4.85 21.51
C ALA A 523 0.51 3.83 20.82
N ALA A 524 -0.07 2.91 21.60
CA ALA A 524 -1.09 1.97 21.15
C ALA A 524 -2.21 1.87 22.19
N ASP A 525 -3.45 1.61 21.78
CA ASP A 525 -4.55 1.52 22.75
C ASP A 525 -4.57 0.20 23.51
N ILE A 526 -4.18 -0.93 22.89
CA ILE A 526 -4.25 -2.26 23.52
C ILE A 526 -2.88 -2.72 24.05
N SER A 527 -1.86 -2.80 23.19
CA SER A 527 -0.54 -3.26 23.62
C SER A 527 0.61 -2.88 22.67
N GLY A 528 1.82 -2.75 23.23
CA GLY A 528 3.04 -2.49 22.47
C GLY A 528 3.08 -1.08 21.90
N GLY A 529 3.16 -0.07 22.77
CA GLY A 529 3.25 1.33 22.38
C GLY A 529 4.37 1.61 21.37
N GLY A 530 5.55 0.99 21.55
CA GLY A 530 6.60 1.00 20.54
C GLY A 530 6.42 -0.14 19.53
N MET A 531 6.77 -1.36 19.93
CA MET A 531 6.71 -2.54 19.05
C MET A 531 5.82 -3.66 19.62
N TYR A 532 5.10 -4.35 18.74
CA TYR A 532 4.29 -5.51 19.12
C TYR A 532 4.58 -6.71 18.23
N SER A 533 4.72 -7.91 18.83
CA SER A 533 5.00 -9.16 18.11
C SER A 533 3.94 -10.23 18.38
N VAL A 534 3.45 -10.87 17.31
CA VAL A 534 2.47 -11.97 17.41
C VAL A 534 3.14 -13.33 17.57
N ASN A 535 4.43 -13.49 17.26
CA ASN A 535 5.06 -14.81 17.25
C ASN A 535 6.45 -14.80 17.89
N ASN A 536 6.90 -15.99 18.27
CA ASN A 536 8.03 -16.26 19.16
C ASN A 536 9.40 -16.18 18.47
N GLN A 537 9.45 -15.69 17.23
CA GLN A 537 10.69 -15.59 16.46
C GLN A 537 11.58 -14.44 16.93
N PHE A 538 10.96 -13.40 17.49
CA PHE A 538 11.66 -12.30 18.14
C PHE A 538 11.98 -12.68 19.59
N LYS A 539 12.93 -13.59 19.80
CA LYS A 539 13.47 -13.82 21.14
C LYS A 539 14.20 -12.55 21.63
N ASN A 540 14.30 -12.39 22.95
CA ASN A 540 14.88 -11.24 23.66
C ASN A 540 16.18 -10.66 23.04
N ASP A 541 17.04 -11.51 22.49
CA ASP A 541 18.33 -11.12 21.91
C ASP A 541 18.23 -10.14 20.74
N PHE A 542 17.12 -10.11 19.99
CA PHE A 542 17.00 -9.32 18.75
C PHE A 542 16.71 -7.83 18.97
N ILE A 543 15.90 -7.48 19.97
CA ILE A 543 15.50 -6.09 20.23
C ILE A 543 16.48 -5.40 21.18
N LEU A 544 16.97 -6.13 22.18
CA LEU A 544 17.75 -5.59 23.30
C LEU A 544 19.26 -5.46 23.03
N LYS A 545 19.86 -6.29 22.15
CA LYS A 545 21.33 -6.33 21.96
C LYS A 545 21.87 -5.37 20.90
N ASN A 546 21.00 -4.62 20.22
CA ASN A 546 21.31 -3.94 18.96
C ASN A 546 21.20 -2.40 19.04
N ASN A 547 21.57 -1.80 20.19
CA ASN A 547 21.63 -0.33 20.35
C ASN A 547 20.35 0.44 19.95
N ASN A 548 19.17 -0.20 20.02
CA ASN A 548 17.91 0.49 19.77
C ASN A 548 17.54 1.34 20.98
N ASN A 549 17.14 2.60 20.74
CA ASN A 549 16.73 3.53 21.78
C ASN A 549 15.20 3.56 21.89
N PHE A 550 14.67 3.05 23.00
CA PHE A 550 13.25 3.11 23.33
C PHE A 550 13.01 4.13 24.43
N LEU A 551 12.16 5.13 24.16
CA LEU A 551 11.88 6.20 25.11
C LEU A 551 10.39 6.57 25.09
N ASN A 552 9.75 6.54 26.26
CA ASN A 552 8.39 7.05 26.50
C ASN A 552 7.30 6.48 25.58
N ASN A 553 7.42 5.24 25.11
CA ASN A 553 6.32 4.63 24.36
C ASN A 553 5.25 4.13 25.33
N THR A 554 3.96 4.27 24.99
CA THR A 554 2.87 4.05 25.96
C THR A 554 1.67 3.25 25.47
N VAL A 555 0.94 2.69 26.43
CA VAL A 555 -0.44 2.17 26.32
C VAL A 555 -1.24 2.78 27.45
N ASN A 556 -2.31 3.54 27.15
CA ASN A 556 -3.13 4.24 28.17
C ASN A 556 -2.32 4.97 29.26
N SER A 557 -1.19 5.60 28.88
CA SER A 557 -0.20 6.28 29.75
C SER A 557 0.82 5.39 30.47
N TYR A 558 0.70 4.07 30.41
CA TYR A 558 1.68 3.13 30.96
C TYR A 558 2.81 2.90 29.97
N LYS A 559 4.03 2.72 30.47
CA LYS A 559 5.21 2.50 29.63
C LYS A 559 5.13 1.13 28.94
N SER A 560 5.18 1.10 27.62
CA SER A 560 5.09 -0.11 26.80
C SER A 560 5.99 0.00 25.56
N ASP A 561 7.30 -0.14 25.77
CA ASP A 561 8.29 -0.02 24.69
C ASP A 561 8.18 -1.13 23.65
N TYR A 562 8.08 -2.37 24.12
CA TYR A 562 7.86 -3.54 23.28
C TYR A 562 7.25 -4.66 24.11
N THR A 563 6.37 -5.43 23.47
CA THR A 563 5.67 -6.57 24.06
C THR A 563 5.22 -7.55 22.97
N SER A 564 4.62 -8.66 23.36
CA SER A 564 4.03 -9.62 22.45
C SER A 564 2.68 -10.11 22.97
N LYS A 565 2.04 -10.96 22.19
CA LYS A 565 0.95 -11.78 22.72
C LYS A 565 1.44 -12.68 23.88
N PRO A 566 0.53 -13.23 24.70
CA PRO A 566 0.83 -14.25 25.70
C PRO A 566 1.64 -15.41 25.13
N TYR A 567 2.71 -15.78 25.84
CA TYR A 567 3.62 -16.86 25.44
C TYR A 567 3.69 -17.99 26.46
N SER A 568 3.70 -17.63 27.74
CA SER A 568 3.92 -18.59 28.81
C SER A 568 3.22 -18.20 30.10
N ILE A 569 3.00 -19.18 30.95
CA ILE A 569 2.46 -19.02 32.29
C ILE A 569 3.53 -19.48 33.28
N GLY A 570 3.86 -18.64 34.25
CA GLY A 570 4.81 -18.95 35.32
C GLY A 570 4.15 -18.83 36.69
N LEU A 571 4.73 -19.48 37.70
CA LEU A 571 4.34 -19.23 39.08
C LEU A 571 4.68 -17.78 39.46
N ASN A 572 3.79 -17.15 40.24
CA ASN A 572 4.05 -15.85 40.85
C ASN A 572 5.25 -15.97 41.82
N GLU A 573 6.07 -14.92 41.92
CA GLU A 573 7.33 -14.89 42.69
C GLU A 573 7.16 -15.36 44.14
N ASN A 574 6.01 -15.04 44.74
CA ASN A 574 5.64 -15.46 46.09
C ASN A 574 5.62 -16.99 46.28
N TYR A 575 5.48 -17.78 45.21
CA TYR A 575 5.33 -19.23 45.26
C TYR A 575 6.45 -19.99 44.53
N ILE A 576 7.42 -19.30 43.90
CA ILE A 576 8.48 -19.94 43.08
C ILE A 576 9.30 -20.97 43.88
N ASN A 577 9.50 -20.73 45.17
CA ASN A 577 10.27 -21.59 46.07
C ASN A 577 9.42 -22.68 46.77
N GLN A 578 8.09 -22.63 46.68
CA GLN A 578 7.18 -23.54 47.36
C GLN A 578 6.50 -24.45 46.34
N ARG A 579 7.17 -25.55 46.00
CA ARG A 579 6.72 -26.52 44.98
C ARG A 579 6.01 -27.74 45.56
N ASN A 580 6.16 -27.93 46.87
CA ASN A 580 5.55 -29.01 47.62
C ASN A 580 4.66 -28.40 48.70
N PHE A 581 3.37 -28.65 48.60
CA PHE A 581 2.39 -28.19 49.57
C PHE A 581 1.95 -29.38 50.44
N ASN A 582 1.99 -29.21 51.75
CA ASN A 582 1.34 -30.14 52.68
C ASN A 582 0.05 -29.49 53.13
N ILE A 583 -1.07 -30.15 52.90
CA ILE A 583 -2.39 -29.67 53.30
C ILE A 583 -3.18 -30.80 53.94
N ILE A 584 -4.13 -30.47 54.80
CA ILE A 584 -5.17 -31.41 55.25
C ILE A 584 -6.33 -31.32 54.26
N THR A 585 -7.07 -32.41 54.09
CA THR A 585 -8.26 -32.39 53.24
C THR A 585 -9.28 -31.36 53.73
N GLY A 586 -9.80 -30.55 52.82
CA GLY A 586 -10.63 -29.41 53.13
C GLY A 586 -9.86 -28.13 53.48
N ASP A 587 -8.54 -28.08 53.36
CA ASP A 587 -7.79 -26.83 53.53
C ASP A 587 -7.80 -25.94 52.28
N TYR A 588 -7.49 -24.66 52.50
CA TYR A 588 -7.24 -23.68 51.44
C TYR A 588 -5.78 -23.75 50.96
N LEU A 589 -5.59 -23.72 49.65
CA LEU A 589 -4.29 -23.61 49.00
C LEU A 589 -4.22 -22.31 48.20
N SER A 590 -3.50 -21.32 48.72
CA SER A 590 -3.22 -20.08 47.97
C SER A 590 -2.08 -20.29 46.99
N ILE A 591 -2.35 -20.11 45.71
CA ILE A 591 -1.35 -20.20 44.63
C ILE A 591 -1.65 -19.18 43.53
N GLY A 592 -0.63 -18.62 42.90
CA GLY A 592 -0.78 -17.59 41.87
C GLY A 592 0.09 -17.83 40.65
N PHE A 593 -0.41 -17.41 39.49
CA PHE A 593 0.24 -17.53 38.20
C PHE A 593 0.28 -16.19 37.47
N ASN A 594 1.36 -15.94 36.75
CA ASN A 594 1.55 -14.76 35.92
C ASN A 594 1.61 -15.16 34.44
N LEU A 595 1.04 -14.31 33.59
CA LEU A 595 1.09 -14.42 32.15
C LEU A 595 2.28 -13.64 31.62
N TYR A 596 3.16 -14.32 30.89
CA TYR A 596 4.39 -13.76 30.37
C TYR A 596 4.35 -13.70 28.84
N ASP A 597 4.93 -12.63 28.31
CA ASP A 597 5.19 -12.44 26.89
C ASP A 597 6.46 -13.21 26.44
N ILE A 598 6.82 -13.11 25.15
CA ILE A 598 8.01 -13.79 24.58
C ILE A 598 9.34 -13.20 25.08
N TYR A 599 9.28 -12.04 25.75
CA TYR A 599 10.41 -11.30 26.29
C TYR A 599 10.58 -11.55 27.80
N ASP A 600 9.84 -12.52 28.34
CA ASP A 600 9.82 -12.86 29.77
C ASP A 600 9.29 -11.74 30.67
N LYS A 601 8.52 -10.79 30.12
CA LYS A 601 7.84 -9.74 30.90
C LYS A 601 6.43 -10.18 31.25
N VAL A 602 5.98 -9.84 32.46
CA VAL A 602 4.57 -10.01 32.84
C VAL A 602 3.72 -9.09 31.96
N ILE A 603 2.64 -9.60 31.41
CA ILE A 603 1.73 -8.84 30.55
C ILE A 603 0.89 -7.91 31.41
N GLU A 604 1.15 -6.61 31.32
CA GLU A 604 0.32 -5.57 31.93
C GLU A 604 -0.90 -5.29 31.05
N ASP A 605 -1.94 -6.12 31.20
CA ASP A 605 -3.19 -6.04 30.43
C ASP A 605 -4.16 -4.97 30.97
N ILE A 606 -3.76 -3.71 30.85
CA ILE A 606 -4.53 -2.54 31.33
C ILE A 606 -5.89 -2.39 30.61
N THR A 607 -6.01 -2.96 29.41
CA THR A 607 -7.26 -2.93 28.63
C THR A 607 -8.18 -4.12 28.86
N GLU A 608 -7.78 -5.06 29.70
CA GLU A 608 -8.50 -6.31 29.96
C GLU A 608 -8.69 -7.19 28.71
N TYR A 609 -7.86 -7.01 27.68
CA TYR A 609 -7.94 -7.73 26.40
C TYR A 609 -7.69 -9.25 26.57
N TYR A 610 -6.78 -9.62 27.46
CA TYR A 610 -6.43 -10.99 27.82
C TYR A 610 -7.10 -11.48 29.11
N SER A 611 -7.93 -10.66 29.77
CA SER A 611 -8.67 -11.07 30.98
C SER A 611 -9.65 -12.22 30.76
N SER A 612 -9.95 -12.56 29.51
CA SER A 612 -10.75 -13.73 29.14
C SER A 612 -10.02 -15.08 29.31
N ILE A 613 -8.69 -15.07 29.45
CA ILE A 613 -7.91 -16.30 29.65
C ILE A 613 -8.15 -16.81 31.07
N SER A 614 -8.65 -18.04 31.20
CA SER A 614 -8.92 -18.68 32.48
C SER A 614 -8.09 -19.97 32.66
N LEU A 615 -7.55 -20.13 33.86
CA LEU A 615 -6.88 -21.33 34.33
C LEU A 615 -7.82 -22.16 35.20
N LYS A 616 -7.76 -23.47 35.00
CA LYS A 616 -8.40 -24.47 35.84
C LYS A 616 -7.38 -25.43 36.43
N LEU A 617 -7.43 -25.58 37.74
CA LEU A 617 -6.59 -26.51 38.47
C LEU A 617 -7.26 -27.89 38.54
N LEU A 618 -6.46 -28.91 38.30
CA LEU A 618 -6.83 -30.32 38.34
C LEU A 618 -5.81 -31.09 39.19
N LEU A 619 -6.22 -32.21 39.80
CA LEU A 619 -5.32 -33.10 40.53
C LEU A 619 -5.14 -34.43 39.80
N GLU A 620 -3.93 -34.96 39.83
CA GLU A 620 -3.61 -36.31 39.35
C GLU A 620 -2.81 -37.06 40.43
N PRO A 621 -3.28 -38.21 40.95
CA PRO A 621 -2.53 -38.97 41.95
C PRO A 621 -1.23 -39.55 41.37
N LEU A 622 -0.12 -39.45 42.12
CA LEU A 622 1.21 -39.88 41.67
C LEU A 622 1.46 -41.40 41.73
N ASN A 623 0.77 -42.11 42.63
CA ASN A 623 0.97 -43.54 42.86
C ASN A 623 -0.35 -44.32 42.72
N TYR A 624 -0.88 -44.41 41.50
CA TYR A 624 -2.03 -45.27 41.23
C TYR A 624 -1.58 -46.52 40.46
N ASN A 625 -1.58 -47.68 41.11
CA ASN A 625 -1.38 -48.97 40.44
C ASN A 625 -2.55 -49.22 39.48
N GLU A 626 -2.26 -49.48 38.20
CA GLU A 626 -3.24 -49.75 37.11
C GLU A 626 -4.12 -51.01 37.30
N PHE A 627 -4.16 -51.65 38.47
CA PHE A 627 -4.70 -53.01 38.61
C PHE A 627 -6.18 -53.15 38.98
N TYR A 628 -6.97 -52.08 39.00
CA TYR A 628 -8.43 -52.16 39.21
C TYR A 628 -9.21 -51.27 38.24
N PHE A 629 -9.25 -51.66 36.96
CA PHE A 629 -10.27 -51.19 36.02
C PHE A 629 -11.11 -52.36 35.52
N ASN A 630 -12.31 -52.51 36.08
CA ASN A 630 -13.43 -53.12 35.36
C ASN A 630 -14.31 -51.97 34.83
N VAL A 631 -14.62 -52.04 33.55
CA VAL A 631 -15.01 -50.94 32.64
C VAL A 631 -16.44 -50.37 32.86
N ASN A 632 -17.14 -50.64 33.97
CA ASN A 632 -18.59 -50.40 34.02
C ASN A 632 -19.16 -49.57 35.18
N ASP A 633 -18.36 -48.92 36.03
CA ASP A 633 -18.91 -48.01 37.05
C ASP A 633 -18.50 -46.56 36.84
N ASN A 634 -19.51 -45.68 36.80
CA ASN A 634 -19.39 -44.23 36.74
C ASN A 634 -18.37 -43.72 37.77
N PHE A 635 -17.37 -42.97 37.29
CA PHE A 635 -16.26 -42.39 38.05
C PHE A 635 -16.65 -41.87 39.45
N ASN A 636 -16.34 -42.63 40.51
CA ASN A 636 -16.20 -42.07 41.85
C ASN A 636 -14.92 -41.21 41.86
N SER A 637 -15.09 -39.90 41.84
CA SER A 637 -13.99 -38.94 41.86
C SER A 637 -13.26 -39.02 43.21
N TYR A 638 -11.99 -39.46 43.22
CA TYR A 638 -11.11 -39.54 44.40
C TYR A 638 -10.83 -38.20 45.11
N TYR A 639 -11.36 -37.11 44.56
CA TYR A 639 -11.26 -35.76 45.07
C TYR A 639 -12.39 -34.90 44.50
N HIS A 640 -12.72 -33.79 45.13
CA HIS A 640 -13.44 -32.69 44.51
C HIS A 640 -12.82 -31.35 44.89
N LEU A 641 -12.83 -30.40 43.96
CA LEU A 641 -12.13 -29.12 44.07
C LEU A 641 -13.13 -27.97 44.07
N LEU A 642 -12.93 -26.99 44.95
CA LEU A 642 -13.71 -25.75 44.97
C LEU A 642 -12.81 -24.55 44.71
N GLY A 643 -13.30 -23.54 44.01
CA GLY A 643 -12.52 -22.33 43.70
C GLY A 643 -11.31 -22.61 42.81
N ASN A 644 -11.35 -23.68 42.01
CA ASN A 644 -10.24 -24.15 41.18
C ASN A 644 -10.22 -23.54 39.77
N ILE A 645 -10.97 -22.46 39.53
CA ILE A 645 -10.95 -21.69 38.29
C ILE A 645 -10.58 -20.25 38.62
N CYS A 646 -9.71 -19.65 37.82
CA CYS A 646 -9.31 -18.26 37.95
C CYS A 646 -9.03 -17.64 36.57
N SER A 647 -9.43 -16.39 36.37
CA SER A 647 -9.12 -15.62 35.17
C SER A 647 -7.97 -14.66 35.42
N PHE A 648 -7.18 -14.40 34.39
CA PHE A 648 -6.15 -13.38 34.47
C PHE A 648 -6.79 -11.98 34.61
N SER A 649 -6.21 -11.15 35.45
CA SER A 649 -6.49 -9.72 35.56
C SER A 649 -5.15 -9.01 35.62
N ASN A 650 -4.93 -8.10 34.67
CA ASN A 650 -3.64 -7.42 34.49
C ASN A 650 -2.44 -8.40 34.47
N GLY A 651 -2.61 -9.53 33.76
CA GLY A 651 -1.59 -10.58 33.63
C GLY A 651 -1.39 -11.47 34.85
N THR A 652 -2.20 -11.34 35.91
CA THR A 652 -2.09 -12.15 37.13
C THR A 652 -3.35 -12.96 37.41
N CYS A 653 -3.20 -14.19 37.89
CA CYS A 653 -4.31 -15.06 38.28
C CYS A 653 -4.00 -15.69 39.64
N GLU A 654 -4.81 -15.37 40.66
CA GLU A 654 -4.61 -15.79 42.04
C GLU A 654 -5.76 -16.66 42.56
N PHE A 655 -5.44 -17.89 42.97
CA PHE A 655 -6.37 -18.85 43.57
C PHE A 655 -6.45 -18.66 45.09
N LYS A 656 -7.08 -17.58 45.57
CA LYS A 656 -7.16 -17.27 47.01
C LYS A 656 -8.09 -18.19 47.81
N ASN A 657 -9.10 -18.73 47.14
CA ASN A 657 -10.17 -19.53 47.75
C ASN A 657 -10.15 -21.00 47.25
N PHE A 658 -9.03 -21.45 46.70
CA PHE A 658 -8.92 -22.81 46.18
C PHE A 658 -8.87 -23.81 47.33
N ARG A 659 -9.85 -24.71 47.37
CA ARG A 659 -10.03 -25.70 48.45
C ARG A 659 -10.01 -27.10 47.87
N ILE A 660 -9.25 -27.99 48.52
CA ILE A 660 -9.01 -29.34 48.03
C ILE A 660 -9.61 -30.35 49.00
N TYR A 661 -10.59 -31.13 48.55
CA TYR A 661 -11.06 -32.32 49.27
C TYR A 661 -10.56 -33.54 48.53
N ALA A 662 -9.68 -34.32 49.15
CA ALA A 662 -9.06 -35.47 48.53
C ALA A 662 -8.66 -36.51 49.58
N ASN A 663 -8.60 -37.77 49.17
CA ASN A 663 -8.10 -38.83 50.05
C ASN A 663 -6.58 -38.67 50.29
N PRO A 664 -6.04 -39.14 51.42
CA PRO A 664 -4.63 -38.94 51.73
C PRO A 664 -3.71 -39.62 50.71
N ALA A 665 -2.98 -38.81 49.95
CA ALA A 665 -2.05 -39.24 48.91
C ALA A 665 -1.21 -38.04 48.44
N VAL A 666 -0.22 -38.32 47.58
CA VAL A 666 0.51 -37.28 46.86
C VAL A 666 -0.10 -37.10 45.48
N TYR A 667 -0.45 -35.87 45.16
CA TYR A 667 -1.05 -35.46 43.90
C TYR A 667 -0.14 -34.50 43.14
N ASN A 668 -0.16 -34.58 41.81
CA ASN A 668 0.33 -33.54 40.92
C ASN A 668 -0.79 -32.54 40.63
N LEU A 669 -0.49 -31.26 40.77
CA LEU A 669 -1.36 -30.18 40.31
C LEU A 669 -1.15 -29.95 38.81
N LYS A 670 -2.20 -30.15 38.01
CA LYS A 670 -2.22 -29.86 36.58
C LYS A 670 -3.00 -28.59 36.31
N LEU A 671 -2.53 -27.83 35.31
CA LEU A 671 -3.25 -26.67 34.79
C LEU A 671 -3.91 -27.01 33.45
N SER A 672 -5.16 -26.61 33.31
CA SER A 672 -5.90 -26.58 32.05
C SER A 672 -6.27 -25.13 31.72
N ILE A 673 -6.19 -24.76 30.44
CA ILE A 673 -6.61 -23.45 29.95
C ILE A 673 -7.97 -23.63 29.28
N GLU A 674 -9.01 -22.92 29.74
CA GLU A 674 -10.39 -23.17 29.26
C GLU A 674 -10.79 -22.31 28.04
N ASN A 675 -10.31 -21.05 27.96
CA ASN A 675 -10.84 -20.05 27.03
C ASN A 675 -9.76 -19.44 26.10
N TYR A 676 -8.70 -20.19 25.80
CA TYR A 676 -7.62 -19.71 24.94
C TYR A 676 -7.12 -20.84 24.02
N TYR A 677 -7.17 -20.60 22.71
CA TYR A 677 -6.91 -21.62 21.69
C TYR A 677 -5.42 -21.80 21.37
N GLU A 678 -4.56 -20.87 21.77
CA GLU A 678 -3.14 -20.98 21.51
C GLU A 678 -2.41 -21.75 22.62
N ILE A 679 -1.34 -22.44 22.24
CA ILE A 679 -0.53 -23.24 23.16
C ILE A 679 0.40 -22.31 23.94
N LEU A 680 0.18 -22.21 25.25
CA LEU A 680 1.07 -21.52 26.18
C LEU A 680 2.05 -22.49 26.82
N LYS A 681 3.29 -22.04 27.05
CA LYS A 681 4.29 -22.84 27.78
C LYS A 681 4.16 -22.63 29.29
N PHE A 682 4.29 -23.70 30.07
CA PHE A 682 4.40 -23.59 31.52
C PHE A 682 5.87 -23.45 31.93
N LYS A 683 6.21 -22.39 32.67
CA LYS A 683 7.56 -22.07 33.16
C LYS A 683 7.73 -22.46 34.63
N PHE A 684 7.34 -23.68 34.97
CA PHE A 684 7.51 -24.24 36.29
C PHE A 684 7.50 -25.77 36.17
N ASP A 685 8.20 -26.43 37.09
CA ASP A 685 8.17 -27.88 37.22
C ASP A 685 6.87 -28.33 37.88
N ASN A 686 6.62 -29.65 37.91
CA ASN A 686 5.44 -30.20 38.56
C ASN A 686 5.30 -29.70 40.01
N ILE A 687 4.08 -29.26 40.33
CA ILE A 687 3.70 -28.82 41.68
C ILE A 687 3.08 -30.03 42.37
N THR A 688 3.66 -30.44 43.50
CA THR A 688 3.15 -31.58 44.27
C THR A 688 2.36 -31.13 45.48
N ILE A 689 1.26 -31.81 45.73
CA ILE A 689 0.37 -31.56 46.86
C ILE A 689 0.26 -32.87 47.63
N ASN A 690 0.80 -32.88 48.83
CA ASN A 690 0.67 -33.97 49.77
C ASN A 690 -0.55 -33.70 50.65
N VAL A 691 -1.62 -34.44 50.39
CA VAL A 691 -2.86 -34.36 51.16
C VAL A 691 -2.76 -35.33 52.33
N GLN A 692 -2.84 -34.80 53.54
CA GLN A 692 -2.79 -35.55 54.78
C GLN A 692 -4.20 -35.91 55.28
N ALA A 693 -4.28 -36.91 56.14
CA ALA A 693 -5.49 -37.20 56.90
C ALA A 693 -5.80 -36.08 57.90
N CYS A 694 -6.99 -36.10 58.50
CA CYS A 694 -7.38 -35.11 59.51
C CYS A 694 -6.45 -35.12 60.72
N GLU A 695 -6.36 -33.99 61.41
CA GLU A 695 -5.60 -33.91 62.65
C GLU A 695 -6.19 -34.85 63.72
N LYS A 696 -5.38 -35.21 64.73
CA LYS A 696 -5.82 -36.16 65.78
C LYS A 696 -7.03 -35.66 66.60
N ASN A 697 -7.27 -34.36 66.62
CA ASN A 697 -8.37 -33.65 67.27
C ASN A 697 -9.60 -33.47 66.36
N GLN A 698 -9.54 -33.92 65.10
CA GLN A 698 -10.63 -33.83 64.15
C GLN A 698 -11.17 -35.23 63.81
N ILE A 699 -12.40 -35.28 63.31
CA ILE A 699 -13.06 -36.52 62.91
C ILE A 699 -12.92 -36.70 61.40
N ASN A 700 -12.40 -37.86 60.99
CA ASN A 700 -12.44 -38.29 59.60
C ASN A 700 -13.90 -38.59 59.21
N MET A 701 -14.39 -37.92 58.19
CA MET A 701 -15.71 -38.14 57.60
C MET A 701 -15.57 -38.39 56.09
N TYR A 702 -16.51 -39.10 55.48
CA TYR A 702 -16.50 -39.38 54.04
C TYR A 702 -17.80 -38.92 53.40
N ASP A 703 -17.68 -38.22 52.26
CA ASP A 703 -18.85 -37.84 51.49
C ASP A 703 -19.47 -39.05 50.75
N LYS A 704 -20.61 -38.82 50.09
CA LYS A 704 -21.31 -39.85 49.31
C LYS A 704 -20.48 -40.48 48.17
N ASN A 705 -19.37 -39.84 47.79
CA ASN A 705 -18.46 -40.29 46.74
C ASN A 705 -17.17 -40.92 47.32
N GLY A 706 -17.06 -41.05 48.64
CA GLY A 706 -15.91 -41.64 49.32
C GLY A 706 -14.69 -40.71 49.44
N VAL A 707 -14.90 -39.39 49.38
CA VAL A 707 -13.83 -38.40 49.59
C VAL A 707 -13.76 -38.02 51.07
N LEU A 708 -12.57 -38.15 51.66
CA LEU A 708 -12.29 -37.76 53.04
C LEU A 708 -12.45 -36.25 53.23
N TYR A 709 -13.12 -35.84 54.30
CA TYR A 709 -13.16 -34.47 54.80
C TYR A 709 -13.13 -34.46 56.33
N CYS A 710 -12.70 -33.34 56.92
CA CYS A 710 -12.50 -33.22 58.36
C CYS A 710 -13.62 -32.41 59.00
N GLU A 711 -14.17 -32.91 60.10
CA GLU A 711 -15.10 -32.16 60.96
C GLU A 711 -14.50 -31.94 62.35
N GLU A 712 -14.76 -30.76 62.91
CA GLU A 712 -14.51 -30.52 64.33
C GLU A 712 -15.50 -31.34 65.16
N PRO A 713 -15.04 -32.01 66.23
CA PRO A 713 -15.91 -32.81 67.08
C PRO A 713 -16.97 -31.90 67.73
N ILE A 714 -18.24 -32.26 67.55
CA ILE A 714 -19.36 -31.59 68.19
C ILE A 714 -19.53 -32.23 69.57
N CYS A 715 -19.38 -31.46 70.64
CA CYS A 715 -19.65 -31.91 72.00
C CYS A 715 -21.05 -31.50 72.46
N SER A 716 -21.56 -32.15 73.50
CA SER A 716 -22.77 -31.73 74.22
C SER A 716 -22.68 -30.25 74.61
N THR A 717 -23.82 -29.54 74.61
CA THR A 717 -23.93 -28.12 75.00
C THR A 717 -23.45 -27.83 76.42
N GLU A 718 -23.27 -28.86 77.22
CA GLU A 718 -22.74 -28.80 78.58
C GLU A 718 -21.20 -28.69 78.63
N CYS A 719 -20.51 -28.90 77.50
CA CYS A 719 -19.05 -28.75 77.39
C CYS A 719 -18.68 -27.29 77.14
N ASN A 720 -18.02 -26.65 78.12
CA ASN A 720 -17.69 -25.23 78.04
C ASN A 720 -16.34 -25.00 77.34
N ASN A 721 -16.35 -24.33 76.19
CA ASN A 721 -15.16 -24.02 75.37
C ASN A 721 -14.09 -23.15 76.08
N ILE A 722 -14.41 -22.55 77.24
CA ILE A 722 -13.45 -21.76 78.03
C ILE A 722 -12.63 -22.65 78.98
N THR A 723 -13.21 -23.78 79.42
CA THR A 723 -12.61 -24.66 80.44
C THR A 723 -12.34 -26.08 79.93
N ALA A 724 -12.75 -26.39 78.70
CA ALA A 724 -12.60 -27.67 78.05
C ALA A 724 -12.36 -27.52 76.54
N THR A 725 -11.78 -28.56 75.95
CA THR A 725 -11.65 -28.76 74.50
C THR A 725 -12.38 -30.02 74.11
N CYS A 726 -13.20 -29.96 73.05
CA CYS A 726 -13.86 -31.12 72.50
C CYS A 726 -12.86 -31.94 71.68
N ILE A 727 -12.83 -33.27 71.87
CA ILE A 727 -11.97 -34.18 71.10
C ILE A 727 -12.80 -35.35 70.53
N PRO A 728 -12.33 -35.99 69.43
CA PRO A 728 -13.02 -37.11 68.80
C PRO A 728 -13.23 -38.32 69.73
N GLY A 729 -14.38 -38.98 69.60
CA GLY A 729 -14.68 -40.26 70.24
C GLY A 729 -14.00 -41.48 69.58
N GLU A 730 -14.21 -42.68 70.13
CA GLU A 730 -13.64 -43.92 69.58
C GLU A 730 -14.33 -44.40 68.29
N ILE A 731 -15.58 -43.98 68.07
CA ILE A 731 -16.38 -44.37 66.90
C ILE A 731 -15.97 -43.50 65.71
N LYS A 732 -15.44 -44.14 64.67
CA LYS A 732 -15.03 -43.49 63.41
C LYS A 732 -16.24 -43.08 62.57
N ASP A 733 -16.08 -42.06 61.74
CA ASP A 733 -17.04 -41.59 60.72
C ASP A 733 -18.40 -41.14 61.27
N ILE A 734 -18.48 -40.79 62.57
CA ILE A 734 -19.70 -40.29 63.23
C ILE A 734 -19.35 -39.10 64.14
N ASN A 735 -19.85 -37.90 63.79
CA ASN A 735 -19.71 -36.70 64.61
C ASN A 735 -20.97 -36.45 65.46
N ASP A 736 -21.12 -37.19 66.57
CA ASP A 736 -22.28 -37.09 67.47
C ASP A 736 -21.85 -36.54 68.85
N PRO A 737 -22.56 -35.53 69.41
CA PRO A 737 -22.36 -35.02 70.77
C PRO A 737 -22.29 -36.06 71.89
N ARG A 738 -22.89 -37.23 71.69
CA ARG A 738 -22.89 -38.34 72.66
C ARG A 738 -21.64 -39.21 72.58
N ASN A 739 -20.92 -39.15 71.46
CA ASN A 739 -19.74 -39.97 71.18
C ASN A 739 -18.44 -39.20 71.42
N ASN A 740 -18.43 -37.89 71.17
CA ASN A 740 -17.25 -37.03 71.35
C ASN A 740 -16.98 -36.73 72.84
N ILE A 741 -15.71 -36.50 73.17
CA ILE A 741 -15.26 -36.39 74.56
C ILE A 741 -14.98 -34.93 74.89
N CYS A 742 -15.62 -34.42 75.96
CA CYS A 742 -15.29 -33.13 76.54
C CYS A 742 -14.05 -33.27 77.43
N LYS A 743 -12.88 -32.82 76.96
CA LYS A 743 -11.62 -32.93 77.70
C LYS A 743 -11.29 -31.61 78.40
N CYS A 744 -11.14 -31.63 79.72
CA CYS A 744 -10.85 -30.42 80.48
C CYS A 744 -9.47 -29.84 80.16
N LEU A 745 -9.40 -28.51 80.08
CA LEU A 745 -8.13 -27.79 79.97
C LEU A 745 -7.35 -27.92 81.28
N PRO A 746 -6.00 -27.85 81.24
CA PRO A 746 -5.18 -27.89 82.46
C PRO A 746 -5.64 -26.85 83.50
N GLY A 747 -5.83 -27.29 84.75
CA GLY A 747 -6.38 -26.48 85.83
C GLY A 747 -7.90 -26.57 85.99
N TYR A 748 -8.58 -27.44 85.24
CA TYR A 748 -10.01 -27.73 85.38
C TYR A 748 -10.28 -29.25 85.42
N GLU A 749 -11.27 -29.67 86.20
CA GLU A 749 -11.74 -31.05 86.35
C GLU A 749 -13.28 -31.10 86.49
N GLY A 750 -13.85 -32.30 86.50
CA GLY A 750 -15.30 -32.53 86.47
C GLY A 750 -15.81 -32.97 85.10
N THR A 751 -16.99 -33.59 85.04
CA THR A 751 -17.54 -34.15 83.79
C THR A 751 -17.95 -33.09 82.77
N LYS A 752 -18.07 -31.83 83.22
CA LYS A 752 -18.33 -30.64 82.38
C LYS A 752 -17.18 -29.62 82.49
N CYS A 753 -16.06 -30.00 83.10
CA CYS A 753 -14.90 -29.15 83.34
C CYS A 753 -15.24 -27.86 84.11
N GLU A 754 -16.15 -27.99 85.06
CA GLU A 754 -16.73 -26.91 85.83
C GLU A 754 -15.94 -26.57 87.11
N LYS A 755 -15.05 -27.47 87.55
CA LYS A 755 -14.28 -27.30 88.79
C LYS A 755 -12.88 -26.84 88.46
N ARG A 756 -12.48 -25.67 88.96
CA ARG A 756 -11.09 -25.21 88.86
C ARG A 756 -10.24 -25.97 89.88
N ILE A 757 -9.17 -26.59 89.41
CA ILE A 757 -8.20 -27.27 90.27
C ILE A 757 -7.42 -26.17 90.99
N PHE A 758 -7.69 -25.99 92.28
CA PHE A 758 -6.87 -25.16 93.14
C PHE A 758 -5.76 -26.02 93.71
N ASP A 759 -4.52 -25.77 93.30
CA ASP A 759 -3.36 -26.39 93.95
C ASP A 759 -3.40 -26.03 95.44
N ASN A 760 -3.46 -27.06 96.27
CA ASN A 760 -3.38 -26.93 97.71
C ASN A 760 -1.94 -26.54 98.05
N LEU A 761 -1.68 -25.23 98.14
CA LEU A 761 -0.43 -24.60 98.60
C LEU A 761 -0.20 -24.87 100.10
N ARG A 762 -0.15 -26.15 100.46
CA ARG A 762 0.00 -26.63 101.83
C ARG A 762 0.84 -27.90 101.90
N LEU A 763 2.03 -27.88 101.26
CA LEU A 763 3.13 -28.80 101.61
C LEU A 763 4.54 -28.43 101.11
N ASP A 764 4.82 -27.22 100.60
CA ASP A 764 6.19 -26.79 100.21
C ASP A 764 6.86 -25.76 101.13
N ILE A 765 6.29 -25.48 102.32
CA ILE A 765 6.94 -24.62 103.34
C ILE A 765 7.86 -25.40 104.30
N ILE A 766 7.93 -26.74 104.21
CA ILE A 766 8.75 -27.55 105.15
C ILE A 766 10.08 -28.07 104.55
N ILE A 767 10.31 -28.01 103.23
CA ILE A 767 11.54 -28.58 102.62
C ILE A 767 12.54 -27.52 102.10
N PHE A 768 12.28 -26.22 102.22
CA PHE A 768 13.24 -25.16 101.83
C PHE A 768 14.16 -24.66 102.97
N ARG A 769 14.28 -25.39 104.09
CA ARG A 769 15.18 -25.01 105.20
C ARG A 769 16.24 -26.03 105.63
N ILE A 770 16.48 -27.12 104.87
CA ILE A 770 17.50 -28.14 105.28
C ILE A 770 18.60 -28.44 104.26
N PHE A 771 18.56 -28.03 102.98
CA PHE A 771 19.71 -28.26 102.08
C PHE A 771 20.25 -26.99 101.44
N ASN A 772 21.02 -26.26 102.26
CA ASN A 772 22.09 -25.37 101.82
C ASN A 772 23.24 -25.46 102.84
N ILE A 773 23.71 -26.69 103.12
CA ILE A 773 25.02 -27.00 103.69
C ILE A 773 25.51 -28.29 103.01
N ILE A 774 26.65 -28.16 102.31
CA ILE A 774 27.47 -29.11 101.53
C ILE A 774 27.04 -29.31 100.08
#